data_AF-A0A523J4R3-F1
#
_entry.id   AF-A0A523J4R3-F1
#
_cell.length_a   1.000
_cell.length_b   1.000
_cell.length_c   1.000
_cell.angle_alpha   90.00
_cell.angle_beta   90.00
_cell.angle_gamma   90.00
#
_symmetry.space_group_name_H-M   'P 1'
#
loop_
_entity.id
_entity.type
_entity.pdbx_description
1 polymer ?
#
loop_
_entity_poly.entity_id
_entity_poly.type
_entity_poly.pdbx_seq_one_letter_code
_entity_poly.pdbx_strand_id
1 'polypeptide(L)'
;MRYTIHIFFTLSLILGCTPKQKSGGERKPASQEFVFLSNDKLLQSQILDFGEKFDRNLRTLPTRGELAKKPWTGDYWATWSGGISYRWFTDKDFRENIPNYRATCPFDPKDPARWGYRLMDMKNIPAGFNLACLSPAEKFDLFMEDENWTLTKIERQRTRILKTVPGSLVYEKGYKIPKWEGLCHAWAPLTYSFDEPKSLLVTNYKGRQIPFGSSDLKALMAFGVSHQDPIIPRLQSKSEFVGRRCDLKQYKKALDEGRISRNSYIKHLVESCEQSVNPAAFHIIITNMIGLRGESFIIDKTWDDEVWNQPLYYYDYETRPYKARIPEGSPMETASFVHVKMKVKMVGERPSTWKGGPLIEINPKYKKWKYKVHLSDPSFEDRWKTMAYRLETEDNILWWERDRQKTKEELREEYEYILALDFNGNIIGGKWFGKSEKRHPDFIWKQTVISPFEGILQRLGPLYQKSMNQQITALKQFENKVRKIQKYPMRFLMLYKKLFGDKHLFSLYLHNEIIGSFNEERKPNMLKIHFWIRHGADADKFEFLVIAIKTKQISLLKLLLKKSTKYNDPALMEIAATVGDIDIVKLLLKKKVPISIVAVKNSILQGNAKILKVLLNKSKIDPNTLVFRNEEGATPYEVPAIHQAAFSGNAEIIKVLLKRGGNKLINDVVKGSISGEGDNALIFTLRGLSLERNPPTADTLEIIRLLHGAGGDLHFRNKNYYNLKAVSSRLGGPFGALITKYLIENGVKN
;
A
#
# COMPACT_ATOMS: atom_id res chain seq x y z
N MET A 1 -84.82 -27.93 16.18
CA MET A 1 -83.39 -27.79 15.80
C MET A 1 -82.63 -27.32 17.02
N ARG A 2 -81.60 -28.08 17.41
CA ARG A 2 -80.88 -28.09 18.71
C ARG A 2 -80.39 -26.68 19.14
N TYR A 3 -80.70 -26.13 20.33
CA TYR A 3 -80.22 -26.44 21.71
C TYR A 3 -78.68 -26.33 21.83
N THR A 4 -77.99 -25.64 22.77
CA THR A 4 -78.29 -24.91 24.02
C THR A 4 -77.03 -24.12 24.44
N ILE A 5 -77.18 -23.13 25.34
CA ILE A 5 -76.11 -22.52 26.16
C ILE A 5 -75.60 -23.52 27.23
N HIS A 6 -74.28 -23.66 27.43
CA HIS A 6 -73.58 -23.64 28.75
C HIS A 6 -72.06 -23.90 28.68
N ILE A 7 -71.27 -22.89 29.07
CA ILE A 7 -70.14 -22.85 30.03
C ILE A 7 -69.31 -24.14 30.29
N PHE A 8 -67.98 -24.14 30.00
CA PHE A 8 -66.81 -24.12 30.94
C PHE A 8 -65.49 -24.69 30.34
N PHE A 9 -64.37 -24.05 30.75
CA PHE A 9 -62.99 -24.54 30.93
C PHE A 9 -61.97 -24.71 29.76
N THR A 10 -60.95 -23.84 29.85
CA THR A 10 -59.48 -24.01 29.67
C THR A 10 -58.78 -24.15 28.31
N LEU A 11 -57.70 -23.34 28.28
CA LEU A 11 -56.38 -23.50 27.66
C LEU A 11 -56.20 -23.24 26.16
N SER A 12 -55.39 -22.19 25.91
CA SER A 12 -54.19 -22.17 25.06
C SER A 12 -54.17 -21.11 23.96
N LEU A 13 -53.19 -20.21 24.11
CA LEU A 13 -52.23 -19.77 23.09
C LEU A 13 -52.77 -19.28 21.73
N ILE A 14 -52.59 -17.99 21.46
CA ILE A 14 -51.60 -17.43 20.51
C ILE A 14 -51.87 -15.91 20.43
N LEU A 15 -50.86 -15.12 20.79
CA LEU A 15 -50.88 -13.66 20.78
C LEU A 15 -50.24 -13.13 19.50
N GLY A 16 -50.96 -12.23 18.83
CA GLY A 16 -50.43 -11.33 17.83
C GLY A 16 -51.27 -10.05 17.74
N CYS A 17 -50.66 -8.93 18.15
CA CYS A 17 -50.84 -7.54 17.70
C CYS A 17 -51.29 -6.46 18.71
N THR A 18 -50.26 -5.75 19.21
CA THR A 18 -50.13 -4.28 19.38
C THR A 18 -50.83 -3.58 20.59
N PRO A 19 -50.40 -2.37 20.97
CA PRO A 19 -49.21 -2.12 21.77
C PRO A 19 -49.52 -1.30 23.04
N LYS A 20 -49.05 -1.73 24.22
CA LYS A 20 -49.07 -0.89 25.42
C LYS A 20 -47.70 -0.25 25.65
N GLN A 21 -47.69 1.07 25.73
CA GLN A 21 -46.63 1.89 26.30
C GLN A 21 -46.08 1.26 27.59
N LYS A 22 -44.76 1.08 27.66
CA LYS A 22 -44.02 0.99 28.92
C LYS A 22 -42.67 1.71 28.79
N SER A 23 -42.64 2.85 29.49
CA SER A 23 -41.55 3.32 30.36
C SER A 23 -40.10 3.15 29.88
N GLY A 24 -39.50 4.28 29.52
CA GLY A 24 -38.19 4.70 30.02
C GLY A 24 -37.06 3.69 29.87
N GLY A 25 -36.52 3.58 28.66
CA GLY A 25 -35.12 3.16 28.51
C GLY A 25 -34.25 4.23 29.16
N GLU A 26 -33.52 3.87 30.21
CA GLU A 26 -32.40 4.67 30.71
C GLU A 26 -31.46 4.94 29.52
N ARG A 27 -31.48 6.19 29.02
CA ARG A 27 -30.37 6.68 28.22
C ARG A 27 -29.15 6.63 29.12
N LYS A 28 -28.15 5.83 28.75
CA LYS A 28 -26.80 5.99 29.31
C LYS A 28 -26.46 7.48 29.22
N PRO A 29 -25.98 8.11 30.32
CA PRO A 29 -25.67 9.52 30.29
C PRO A 29 -24.56 9.75 29.27
N ALA A 30 -24.73 10.76 28.42
CA ALA A 30 -23.77 11.14 27.37
C ALA A 30 -22.34 11.32 27.92
N SER A 31 -22.18 11.57 29.23
CA SER A 31 -20.88 11.67 29.90
C SER A 31 -20.06 10.38 29.91
N GLN A 32 -20.66 9.17 29.88
CA GLN A 32 -19.91 7.90 29.82
C GLN A 32 -19.51 7.49 28.39
N GLU A 33 -20.18 8.00 27.36
CA GLU A 33 -19.96 7.64 25.96
C GLU A 33 -18.65 8.20 25.37
N PHE A 34 -18.03 9.15 26.10
CA PHE A 34 -16.95 9.98 25.60
C PHE A 34 -15.65 9.99 26.42
N VAL A 35 -15.63 9.30 27.59
CA VAL A 35 -14.38 9.04 28.36
C VAL A 35 -13.34 8.27 27.52
N PHE A 36 -13.78 7.63 26.42
CA PHE A 36 -12.96 6.79 25.54
C PHE A 36 -12.19 7.50 24.42
N LEU A 37 -12.47 8.77 24.12
CA LEU A 37 -11.75 9.49 23.06
C LEU A 37 -10.32 9.91 23.47
N SER A 38 -9.98 9.77 24.76
CA SER A 38 -8.83 10.41 25.41
C SER A 38 -7.78 9.43 25.95
N ASN A 39 -7.73 8.20 25.44
CA ASN A 39 -6.75 7.22 25.92
C ASN A 39 -5.35 7.46 25.31
N ASP A 40 -4.80 8.66 25.53
CA ASP A 40 -3.43 9.05 25.13
C ASP A 40 -2.43 8.00 25.62
N LYS A 41 -2.57 7.51 26.85
CA LYS A 41 -1.71 6.44 27.38
C LYS A 41 -1.72 5.15 26.53
N LEU A 42 -2.89 4.72 26.05
CA LEU A 42 -2.99 3.52 25.20
C LEU A 42 -2.42 3.79 23.81
N LEU A 43 -2.71 4.96 23.22
CA LEU A 43 -2.13 5.36 21.94
C LEU A 43 -0.61 5.41 22.00
N GLN A 44 -0.04 6.05 23.02
CA GLN A 44 1.40 6.17 23.20
C GLN A 44 2.04 4.80 23.45
N SER A 45 1.42 3.96 24.29
CA SER A 45 1.87 2.58 24.50
C SER A 45 1.90 1.82 23.19
N GLN A 46 0.80 1.82 22.42
CA GLN A 46 0.71 1.07 21.18
C GLN A 46 1.67 1.58 20.09
N ILE A 47 1.89 2.89 20.00
CA ILE A 47 2.91 3.44 19.09
C ILE A 47 4.31 3.01 19.52
N LEU A 48 4.61 3.04 20.82
CA LEU A 48 5.90 2.64 21.37
C LEU A 48 6.15 1.12 21.20
N ASP A 49 5.13 0.30 21.43
CA ASP A 49 5.19 -1.16 21.30
C ASP A 49 5.46 -1.60 19.85
N PHE A 50 5.02 -0.80 18.86
CA PHE A 50 5.35 -1.04 17.46
C PHE A 50 6.82 -0.70 17.12
N GLY A 51 7.54 -0.01 18.02
CA GLY A 51 9.00 0.15 17.99
C GLY A 51 9.55 1.21 17.04
N GLU A 52 8.73 2.18 16.62
CA GLU A 52 9.06 3.08 15.50
C GLU A 52 8.75 4.56 15.77
N LYS A 53 9.48 5.46 15.09
CA LYS A 53 9.12 6.89 15.01
C LYS A 53 8.07 7.09 13.92
N PHE A 54 6.91 7.64 14.30
CA PHE A 54 5.81 7.91 13.39
C PHE A 54 5.49 9.40 13.29
N ASP A 55 5.21 9.85 12.07
CA ASP A 55 4.48 11.09 11.85
C ASP A 55 3.03 10.90 12.30
N ARG A 56 2.49 11.90 12.99
CA ARG A 56 1.15 11.88 13.57
C ARG A 56 0.28 13.00 13.04
N ASN A 57 0.81 13.88 12.20
CA ASN A 57 0.06 15.02 11.69
C ASN A 57 -0.83 14.57 10.54
N LEU A 58 -2.15 14.66 10.72
CA LEU A 58 -3.10 14.20 9.71
C LEU A 58 -2.92 14.89 8.35
N ARG A 59 -2.33 16.10 8.32
CA ARG A 59 -2.10 16.87 7.09
C ARG A 59 -0.87 16.43 6.31
N THR A 60 0.10 15.77 6.95
CA THR A 60 1.32 15.27 6.31
C THR A 60 1.22 13.81 5.93
N LEU A 61 0.34 13.05 6.60
CA LEU A 61 0.11 11.64 6.31
C LEU A 61 -0.52 11.45 4.92
N PRO A 62 0.01 10.53 4.07
CA PRO A 62 -0.55 10.28 2.75
C PRO A 62 -1.94 9.68 2.84
N THR A 63 -2.89 10.16 2.03
CA THR A 63 -4.28 9.65 2.02
C THR A 63 -4.42 8.28 1.35
N ARG A 64 -3.41 7.87 0.58
CA ARG A 64 -3.34 6.58 -0.10
C ARG A 64 -1.90 6.07 -0.08
N GLY A 65 -1.75 4.76 0.11
CA GLY A 65 -0.46 4.06 0.02
C GLY A 65 -0.63 2.68 -0.59
N GLU A 66 0.34 2.26 -1.39
CA GLU A 66 0.39 0.93 -2.02
C GLU A 66 1.85 0.48 -2.10
N LEU A 67 2.14 -0.75 -1.68
CA LEU A 67 3.49 -1.29 -1.76
C LEU A 67 3.90 -1.50 -3.21
N ALA A 68 5.14 -1.11 -3.56
CA ALA A 68 5.70 -1.34 -4.90
C ALA A 68 5.73 -2.84 -5.26
N LYS A 69 5.91 -3.70 -4.26
CA LYS A 69 5.82 -5.15 -4.37
C LYS A 69 4.69 -5.66 -3.50
N LYS A 70 3.69 -6.29 -4.13
CA LYS A 70 2.61 -6.97 -3.43
C LYS A 70 3.15 -8.23 -2.74
N PRO A 71 2.78 -8.48 -1.45
CA PRO A 71 3.11 -9.74 -0.80
C PRO A 71 2.52 -10.92 -1.57
N TRP A 72 3.20 -12.07 -1.59
CA TRP A 72 2.74 -13.24 -2.35
C TRP A 72 1.67 -14.03 -1.60
N THR A 73 0.78 -14.71 -2.34
CA THR A 73 -0.26 -15.58 -1.75
C THR A 73 0.26 -17.01 -1.53
N GLY A 74 -0.37 -17.73 -0.60
CA GLY A 74 -0.04 -19.10 -0.25
C GLY A 74 -1.13 -19.75 0.59
N ASP A 75 -0.90 -21.00 0.98
CA ASP A 75 -1.79 -21.74 1.88
C ASP A 75 -1.34 -21.52 3.34
N TYR A 76 -2.29 -21.60 4.28
CA TYR A 76 -1.97 -21.68 5.71
C TYR A 76 -1.57 -23.08 6.14
N TRP A 77 -1.56 -24.09 5.25
CA TRP A 77 -1.12 -25.46 5.57
C TRP A 77 -1.88 -25.99 6.78
N ALA A 78 -3.18 -26.14 6.57
CA ALA A 78 -4.14 -26.46 7.61
C ALA A 78 -3.74 -27.71 8.42
N THR A 79 -3.78 -27.59 9.74
CA THR A 79 -3.50 -28.69 10.68
C THR A 79 -4.42 -29.89 10.41
N TRP A 80 -5.69 -29.64 10.10
CA TRP A 80 -6.67 -30.70 9.80
C TRP A 80 -6.41 -31.46 8.49
N SER A 81 -5.52 -30.95 7.63
CA SER A 81 -5.05 -31.63 6.42
C SER A 81 -3.65 -32.24 6.58
N GLY A 82 -3.06 -32.19 7.78
CA GLY A 82 -1.70 -32.66 8.05
C GLY A 82 -0.60 -31.66 7.75
N GLY A 83 -0.94 -30.38 7.61
CA GLY A 83 0.01 -29.29 7.40
C GLY A 83 0.93 -29.53 6.20
N ILE A 84 2.25 -29.36 6.35
CA ILE A 84 3.20 -29.53 5.23
C ILE A 84 3.44 -31.00 4.84
N SER A 85 2.84 -31.96 5.56
CA SER A 85 2.80 -33.38 5.15
C SER A 85 1.63 -33.69 4.21
N TYR A 86 0.81 -32.69 3.90
CA TYR A 86 -0.29 -32.78 2.94
C TYR A 86 0.23 -32.88 1.50
N ARG A 87 -0.20 -33.92 0.78
CA ARG A 87 0.04 -34.06 -0.67
C ARG A 87 -0.90 -33.16 -1.46
N TRP A 88 -0.51 -31.89 -1.59
CA TRP A 88 -1.35 -30.83 -2.17
C TRP A 88 -1.52 -30.92 -3.69
N PHE A 89 -0.52 -31.44 -4.41
CA PHE A 89 -0.52 -31.47 -5.87
C PHE A 89 -1.76 -32.18 -6.46
N THR A 90 -2.45 -31.54 -7.42
CA THR A 90 -3.64 -32.09 -8.09
C THR A 90 -3.56 -31.95 -9.60
N ASP A 91 -3.85 -33.03 -10.31
CA ASP A 91 -3.67 -33.14 -11.76
C ASP A 91 -4.91 -32.74 -12.60
N LYS A 92 -5.80 -31.91 -12.06
CA LYS A 92 -7.13 -31.68 -12.65
C LYS A 92 -7.11 -31.05 -14.05
N ASP A 93 -6.03 -30.39 -14.46
CA ASP A 93 -5.87 -29.81 -15.81
C ASP A 93 -5.06 -30.68 -16.79
N PHE A 94 -4.41 -31.75 -16.32
CA PHE A 94 -3.55 -32.60 -17.15
C PHE A 94 -4.33 -33.77 -17.78
N ARG A 95 -5.47 -34.13 -17.16
CA ARG A 95 -6.42 -35.16 -17.63
C ARG A 95 -6.96 -34.94 -19.04
N GLU A 96 -6.96 -33.70 -19.55
CA GLU A 96 -7.63 -33.38 -20.81
C GLU A 96 -6.70 -33.38 -22.05
N ASN A 97 -5.36 -33.38 -21.88
CA ASN A 97 -4.45 -33.05 -23.00
C ASN A 97 -3.43 -34.13 -23.42
N ILE A 98 -3.32 -35.29 -22.74
CA ILE A 98 -2.36 -36.36 -23.12
C ILE A 98 -2.99 -37.76 -22.98
N PRO A 99 -3.27 -38.48 -24.10
CA PRO A 99 -3.99 -39.76 -24.08
C PRO A 99 -3.28 -40.96 -23.40
N ASN A 100 -2.01 -40.85 -22.99
CA ASN A 100 -1.21 -41.99 -22.49
C ASN A 100 -0.47 -41.77 -21.16
N TYR A 101 -0.76 -40.69 -20.42
CA TYR A 101 -0.12 -40.44 -19.12
C TYR A 101 -0.85 -41.19 -17.97
N ARG A 102 -0.69 -42.51 -17.92
CA ARG A 102 -1.24 -43.39 -16.87
C ARG A 102 -0.42 -43.40 -15.56
N ALA A 103 0.02 -42.23 -15.09
CA ALA A 103 0.56 -42.05 -13.73
C ALA A 103 0.05 -40.73 -13.10
N THR A 104 -1.26 -40.49 -13.21
CA THR A 104 -2.00 -39.50 -12.43
C THR A 104 -1.82 -39.76 -10.94
N CYS A 105 -1.50 -38.75 -10.13
CA CYS A 105 -1.47 -38.89 -8.67
C CYS A 105 -2.75 -39.60 -8.20
N PRO A 106 -2.67 -40.74 -7.50
CA PRO A 106 -3.82 -41.65 -7.36
C PRO A 106 -4.87 -41.19 -6.32
N PHE A 107 -4.95 -39.89 -6.00
CA PHE A 107 -5.69 -39.39 -4.85
C PHE A 107 -6.77 -38.38 -5.23
N ASP A 108 -8.03 -38.68 -4.90
CA ASP A 108 -9.14 -37.72 -4.92
C ASP A 108 -8.82 -36.55 -3.96
N PRO A 109 -9.18 -35.28 -4.27
CA PRO A 109 -9.08 -34.15 -3.33
C PRO A 109 -9.68 -34.38 -1.93
N LYS A 110 -10.66 -35.28 -1.80
CA LYS A 110 -11.30 -35.64 -0.53
C LYS A 110 -10.78 -36.95 0.07
N ASP A 111 -9.76 -37.55 -0.53
CA ASP A 111 -9.20 -38.84 -0.12
C ASP A 111 -8.31 -38.68 1.12
N PRO A 112 -8.57 -39.44 2.21
CA PRO A 112 -7.63 -39.58 3.32
C PRO A 112 -6.21 -39.95 2.88
N ALA A 113 -6.02 -40.53 1.69
CA ALA A 113 -4.72 -40.84 1.12
C ALA A 113 -3.80 -39.62 0.88
N ARG A 114 -4.29 -38.37 1.01
CA ARG A 114 -3.44 -37.16 0.94
C ARG A 114 -2.71 -36.81 2.23
N TRP A 115 -3.15 -37.35 3.38
CA TRP A 115 -2.54 -37.08 4.69
C TRP A 115 -2.40 -38.33 5.58
N GLY A 116 -3.24 -39.35 5.36
CA GLY A 116 -3.22 -40.66 6.01
C GLY A 116 -2.46 -41.75 5.24
N TYR A 117 -1.61 -41.38 4.28
CA TYR A 117 -0.79 -42.33 3.53
C TYR A 117 0.30 -42.99 4.38
N ARG A 118 0.64 -44.23 4.05
CA ARG A 118 1.84 -44.90 4.57
C ARG A 118 3.09 -44.32 3.89
N LEU A 119 4.14 -44.09 4.67
CA LEU A 119 5.44 -43.65 4.14
C LEU A 119 6.05 -44.79 3.34
N MET A 120 6.55 -44.47 2.15
CA MET A 120 7.21 -45.45 1.28
C MET A 120 8.61 -45.77 1.81
N ASP A 121 9.10 -46.97 1.54
CA ASP A 121 10.53 -47.24 1.68
C ASP A 121 11.28 -46.43 0.61
N MET A 122 12.14 -45.50 1.07
CA MET A 122 12.84 -44.57 0.19
C MET A 122 13.76 -45.30 -0.82
N LYS A 123 14.28 -46.47 -0.44
CA LYS A 123 15.12 -47.33 -1.30
C LYS A 123 14.31 -47.97 -2.43
N ASN A 124 13.04 -48.21 -2.19
CA ASN A 124 12.14 -48.96 -3.05
C ASN A 124 10.98 -48.10 -3.58
N ILE A 125 11.22 -46.82 -3.86
CA ILE A 125 10.23 -45.97 -4.54
C ILE A 125 10.04 -46.49 -5.98
N PRO A 126 8.81 -46.84 -6.40
CA PRO A 126 8.57 -47.40 -7.73
C PRO A 126 9.06 -46.47 -8.85
N ALA A 127 9.73 -47.02 -9.87
CA ALA A 127 10.32 -46.25 -10.97
C ALA A 127 9.33 -45.37 -11.75
N GLY A 128 8.04 -45.73 -11.77
CA GLY A 128 6.96 -44.95 -12.38
C GLY A 128 6.22 -44.00 -11.42
N PHE A 129 6.63 -43.89 -10.15
CA PHE A 129 5.96 -43.03 -9.19
C PHE A 129 6.27 -41.55 -9.49
N ASN A 130 5.22 -40.75 -9.66
CA ASN A 130 5.38 -39.32 -9.89
C ASN A 130 5.75 -38.59 -8.58
N LEU A 131 7.02 -38.23 -8.44
CA LEU A 131 7.56 -37.53 -7.26
C LEU A 131 6.92 -36.15 -7.03
N ALA A 132 6.29 -35.54 -8.04
CA ALA A 132 5.54 -34.29 -7.86
C ALA A 132 4.34 -34.46 -6.89
N CYS A 133 3.82 -35.68 -6.75
CA CYS A 133 2.70 -36.01 -5.86
C CYS A 133 3.09 -36.10 -4.38
N LEU A 134 4.39 -36.10 -4.05
CA LEU A 134 4.85 -36.10 -2.66
C LEU A 134 4.49 -34.76 -1.98
N SER A 135 4.30 -34.80 -0.67
CA SER A 135 4.11 -33.59 0.14
C SER A 135 5.40 -32.77 0.24
N PRO A 136 5.32 -31.48 0.62
CA PRO A 136 6.50 -30.65 0.83
C PRO A 136 7.51 -31.29 1.79
N ALA A 137 7.04 -31.85 2.91
CA ALA A 137 7.88 -32.54 3.87
C ALA A 137 8.56 -33.79 3.27
N GLU A 138 7.81 -34.63 2.55
CA GLU A 138 8.36 -35.83 1.91
C GLU A 138 9.41 -35.48 0.84
N LYS A 139 9.16 -34.44 0.04
CA LYS A 139 10.14 -33.99 -0.96
C LYS A 139 11.43 -33.52 -0.31
N PHE A 140 11.33 -32.84 0.83
CA PHE A 140 12.50 -32.38 1.56
C PHE A 140 13.26 -33.54 2.22
N ASP A 141 12.57 -34.48 2.88
CA ASP A 141 13.20 -35.70 3.43
C ASP A 141 13.91 -36.49 2.31
N LEU A 142 13.28 -36.66 1.15
CA LEU A 142 13.86 -37.32 -0.01
C LEU A 142 15.07 -36.56 -0.58
N PHE A 143 15.05 -35.23 -0.56
CA PHE A 143 16.17 -34.39 -0.98
C PHE A 143 17.35 -34.48 -0.02
N MET A 144 17.07 -34.57 1.28
CA MET A 144 18.06 -34.79 2.33
C MET A 144 18.58 -36.23 2.38
N GLU A 145 17.90 -37.15 1.68
CA GLU A 145 18.12 -38.60 1.75
C GLU A 145 17.91 -39.16 3.16
N ASP A 146 16.99 -38.56 3.90
CA ASP A 146 16.61 -39.01 5.24
C ASP A 146 15.64 -40.18 5.16
N GLU A 147 16.19 -41.40 5.20
CA GLU A 147 15.42 -42.65 5.16
C GLU A 147 14.41 -42.78 6.31
N ASN A 148 14.57 -42.00 7.39
CA ASN A 148 13.64 -42.00 8.52
C ASN A 148 12.41 -41.12 8.29
N TRP A 149 12.34 -40.32 7.22
CA TRP A 149 11.26 -39.36 6.97
C TRP A 149 11.02 -38.43 8.16
N THR A 150 12.11 -37.89 8.74
CA THR A 150 12.08 -37.20 10.03
C THR A 150 11.18 -35.97 9.98
N LEU A 151 11.31 -35.12 8.95
CA LEU A 151 10.48 -33.92 8.84
C LEU A 151 9.00 -34.28 8.67
N THR A 152 8.70 -35.27 7.84
CA THR A 152 7.33 -35.75 7.62
C THR A 152 6.70 -36.29 8.90
N LYS A 153 7.46 -37.04 9.71
CA LYS A 153 6.99 -37.57 11.00
C LYS A 153 6.78 -36.47 12.04
N ILE A 154 7.72 -35.52 12.14
CA ILE A 154 7.58 -34.36 13.03
C ILE A 154 6.29 -33.59 12.70
N GLU A 155 6.04 -33.31 11.41
CA GLU A 155 4.84 -32.56 11.03
C GLU A 155 3.55 -33.33 11.32
N ARG A 156 3.53 -34.66 11.09
CA ARG A 156 2.40 -35.52 11.44
C ARG A 156 2.14 -35.56 12.94
N GLN A 157 3.20 -35.51 13.75
CA GLN A 157 3.10 -35.45 15.21
C GLN A 157 2.57 -34.08 15.68
N ARG A 158 3.11 -32.98 15.15
CA ARG A 158 2.63 -31.62 15.45
C ARG A 158 1.15 -31.47 15.14
N THR A 159 0.73 -31.92 13.96
CA THR A 159 -0.65 -31.79 13.50
C THR A 159 -1.59 -32.82 14.11
N ARG A 160 -1.05 -33.90 14.70
CA ARG A 160 -1.82 -35.05 15.22
C ARG A 160 -2.75 -35.67 14.17
N ILE A 161 -2.46 -35.48 12.89
CA ILE A 161 -3.35 -35.83 11.78
C ILE A 161 -3.66 -37.33 11.76
N LEU A 162 -2.71 -38.18 12.16
CA LEU A 162 -2.87 -39.62 12.19
C LEU A 162 -3.90 -40.11 13.23
N LYS A 163 -4.32 -39.28 14.19
CA LYS A 163 -5.44 -39.59 15.09
C LYS A 163 -6.79 -39.63 14.35
N THR A 164 -6.88 -38.96 13.20
CA THR A 164 -8.11 -38.88 12.39
C THR A 164 -8.24 -40.01 11.36
N VAL A 165 -7.21 -40.84 11.18
CA VAL A 165 -7.12 -41.82 10.08
C VAL A 165 -7.46 -43.23 10.59
N PRO A 166 -8.60 -43.82 10.22
CA PRO A 166 -8.92 -45.21 10.59
C PRO A 166 -7.82 -46.18 10.14
N GLY A 167 -7.37 -47.06 11.05
CA GLY A 167 -6.28 -48.01 10.79
C GLY A 167 -4.88 -47.50 11.09
N SER A 168 -4.73 -46.25 11.54
CA SER A 168 -3.50 -45.74 12.18
C SER A 168 -3.33 -46.30 13.59
N LEU A 169 -2.09 -46.52 14.03
CA LEU A 169 -1.76 -46.98 15.39
C LEU A 169 -2.23 -46.03 16.50
N VAL A 170 -2.43 -44.75 16.17
CA VAL A 170 -2.86 -43.70 17.11
C VAL A 170 -4.28 -43.20 16.82
N TYR A 171 -5.09 -43.97 16.07
CA TYR A 171 -6.44 -43.57 15.70
C TYR A 171 -7.35 -43.40 16.91
N GLU A 172 -8.08 -42.27 16.97
CA GLU A 172 -9.03 -41.96 18.03
C GLU A 172 -10.40 -41.64 17.42
N LYS A 173 -11.38 -42.53 17.66
CA LYS A 173 -12.74 -42.37 17.14
C LYS A 173 -13.36 -41.06 17.65
N GLY A 174 -13.78 -40.19 16.73
CA GLY A 174 -14.41 -38.91 17.06
C GLY A 174 -13.45 -37.76 17.32
N TYR A 175 -12.13 -37.99 17.24
CA TYR A 175 -11.13 -36.92 17.29
C TYR A 175 -11.32 -35.96 16.11
N LYS A 176 -11.39 -34.65 16.40
CA LYS A 176 -11.56 -33.60 15.40
C LYS A 176 -10.47 -32.55 15.58
N ILE A 177 -9.88 -32.14 14.47
CA ILE A 177 -8.93 -31.03 14.41
C ILE A 177 -9.70 -29.77 13.96
N PRO A 178 -9.56 -28.63 14.65
CA PRO A 178 -10.18 -27.37 14.21
C PRO A 178 -9.74 -26.98 12.80
N LYS A 179 -10.67 -26.45 12.01
CA LYS A 179 -10.40 -26.18 10.58
C LYS A 179 -9.53 -24.94 10.34
N TRP A 180 -9.53 -23.99 11.27
CA TRP A 180 -8.81 -22.72 11.15
C TRP A 180 -7.33 -22.82 11.58
N GLU A 181 -6.97 -23.84 12.36
CA GLU A 181 -5.60 -24.02 12.83
C GLU A 181 -4.65 -24.34 11.66
N GLY A 182 -3.51 -23.65 11.63
CA GLY A 182 -2.43 -23.87 10.67
C GLY A 182 -1.25 -22.93 10.88
N LEU A 183 -0.50 -22.71 9.81
CA LEU A 183 0.73 -21.92 9.73
C LEU A 183 0.50 -20.50 9.19
N CYS A 184 -0.72 -19.95 9.26
CA CYS A 184 -1.02 -18.59 8.77
C CYS A 184 -0.13 -17.51 9.42
N HIS A 185 0.15 -17.63 10.71
CA HIS A 185 1.05 -16.75 11.46
C HIS A 185 2.49 -16.78 10.95
N ALA A 186 2.93 -17.88 10.34
CA ALA A 186 4.28 -18.01 9.79
C ALA A 186 4.34 -17.68 8.30
N TRP A 187 3.27 -17.98 7.56
CA TRP A 187 3.10 -17.60 6.16
C TRP A 187 3.07 -16.09 6.00
N ALA A 188 2.24 -15.38 6.76
CA ALA A 188 2.03 -13.94 6.63
C ALA A 188 3.33 -13.09 6.64
N PRO A 189 4.28 -13.25 7.59
CA PRO A 189 5.52 -12.47 7.58
C PRO A 189 6.45 -12.81 6.41
N LEU A 190 6.43 -14.05 5.93
CA LEU A 190 7.24 -14.48 4.78
C LEU A 190 6.79 -13.80 3.48
N THR A 191 5.51 -13.49 3.35
CA THR A 191 4.94 -12.91 2.12
C THR A 191 5.55 -11.57 1.71
N TYR A 192 5.96 -10.76 2.68
CA TYR A 192 6.59 -9.46 2.46
C TYR A 192 8.10 -9.47 2.78
N SER A 193 8.58 -10.41 3.59
CA SER A 193 10.01 -10.51 3.93
C SER A 193 10.84 -11.21 2.86
N PHE A 194 10.23 -12.08 2.05
CA PHE A 194 10.91 -12.86 1.03
C PHE A 194 10.23 -12.68 -0.32
N ASP A 195 11.06 -12.73 -1.37
CA ASP A 195 10.57 -12.89 -2.72
C ASP A 195 9.90 -14.26 -2.89
N GLU A 196 8.82 -14.29 -3.67
CA GLU A 196 8.07 -15.52 -3.92
C GLU A 196 8.98 -16.60 -4.57
N PRO A 197 9.18 -17.74 -3.91
CA PRO A 197 10.02 -18.80 -4.45
C PRO A 197 9.40 -19.39 -5.73
N LYS A 198 10.24 -19.82 -6.67
CA LYS A 198 9.79 -20.44 -7.92
C LYS A 198 9.93 -21.95 -7.88
N SER A 199 9.20 -22.64 -8.76
CA SER A 199 9.34 -24.07 -8.96
C SER A 199 10.77 -24.42 -9.38
N LEU A 200 11.23 -25.60 -8.98
CA LEU A 200 12.62 -25.99 -9.00
C LEU A 200 12.72 -27.51 -9.17
N LEU A 201 13.54 -27.95 -10.12
CA LEU A 201 13.98 -29.36 -10.20
C LEU A 201 15.36 -29.49 -9.54
N VAL A 202 15.46 -30.29 -8.48
CA VAL A 202 16.72 -30.52 -7.76
C VAL A 202 17.18 -31.95 -7.97
N THR A 203 18.48 -32.13 -8.17
CA THR A 203 19.11 -33.45 -8.11
C THR A 203 19.68 -33.64 -6.71
N ASN A 204 19.28 -34.71 -6.01
CA ASN A 204 19.93 -35.11 -4.75
C ASN A 204 21.28 -35.80 -5.02
N TYR A 205 21.99 -36.25 -3.99
CA TYR A 205 23.35 -36.80 -4.15
C TYR A 205 23.36 -38.16 -4.85
N LYS A 206 22.29 -38.94 -4.70
CA LYS A 206 22.03 -40.18 -5.44
C LYS A 206 21.57 -39.96 -6.89
N GLY A 207 21.59 -38.73 -7.40
CA GLY A 207 21.26 -38.42 -8.79
C GLY A 207 19.76 -38.36 -9.10
N ARG A 208 18.89 -38.49 -8.10
CA ARG A 208 17.43 -38.46 -8.28
C ARG A 208 16.94 -37.03 -8.48
N GLN A 209 16.17 -36.81 -9.53
CA GLN A 209 15.52 -35.53 -9.80
C GLN A 209 14.21 -35.40 -9.02
N ILE A 210 14.11 -34.39 -8.16
CA ILE A 210 12.99 -34.12 -7.25
C ILE A 210 12.38 -32.77 -7.61
N PRO A 211 11.11 -32.74 -8.05
CA PRO A 211 10.46 -31.51 -8.45
C PRO A 211 9.77 -30.83 -7.24
N PHE A 212 10.27 -29.66 -6.86
CA PHE A 212 9.65 -28.74 -5.90
C PHE A 212 8.81 -27.71 -6.65
N GLY A 213 7.52 -27.62 -6.35
CA GLY A 213 6.67 -26.50 -6.75
C GLY A 213 6.95 -25.25 -5.91
N SER A 214 6.45 -24.08 -6.33
CA SER A 214 6.55 -22.85 -5.53
C SER A 214 5.97 -23.06 -4.13
N SER A 215 4.81 -23.71 -4.08
CA SER A 215 4.11 -23.98 -2.83
C SER A 215 4.82 -24.99 -1.93
N ASP A 216 5.61 -25.91 -2.46
CA ASP A 216 6.44 -26.78 -1.61
C ASP A 216 7.46 -25.95 -0.83
N LEU A 217 8.12 -25.00 -1.50
CA LEU A 217 9.10 -24.11 -0.86
C LEU A 217 8.41 -23.15 0.12
N LYS A 218 7.25 -22.57 -0.24
CA LYS A 218 6.44 -21.74 0.67
C LYS A 218 6.05 -22.50 1.94
N ALA A 219 5.65 -23.78 1.81
CA ALA A 219 5.31 -24.65 2.94
C ALA A 219 6.49 -24.84 3.88
N LEU A 220 7.64 -25.23 3.32
CA LEU A 220 8.85 -25.50 4.09
C LEU A 220 9.34 -24.24 4.81
N MET A 221 9.27 -23.08 4.14
CA MET A 221 9.60 -21.79 4.75
C MET A 221 8.64 -21.46 5.90
N ALA A 222 7.32 -21.62 5.70
CA ALA A 222 6.33 -21.36 6.75
C ALA A 222 6.49 -22.30 7.94
N PHE A 223 6.78 -23.58 7.71
CA PHE A 223 7.07 -24.54 8.78
C PHE A 223 8.32 -24.13 9.59
N GLY A 224 9.39 -23.69 8.90
CA GLY A 224 10.61 -23.22 9.55
C GLY A 224 10.39 -21.99 10.42
N VAL A 225 9.56 -21.05 9.99
CA VAL A 225 9.19 -19.86 10.79
C VAL A 225 8.30 -20.19 11.98
N SER A 226 7.41 -21.19 11.86
CA SER A 226 6.41 -21.52 12.88
C SER A 226 6.97 -22.29 14.09
N HIS A 227 8.02 -23.09 13.91
CA HIS A 227 8.45 -24.03 14.96
C HIS A 227 9.16 -23.32 16.12
N GLN A 228 8.63 -23.55 17.33
CA GLN A 228 9.18 -23.11 18.61
C GLN A 228 9.72 -24.30 19.43
N ASP A 229 10.11 -25.39 18.76
CA ASP A 229 10.57 -26.63 19.38
C ASP A 229 12.08 -26.55 19.72
N PRO A 230 12.55 -27.02 20.88
CA PRO A 230 13.99 -27.06 21.21
C PRO A 230 14.88 -27.79 20.18
N ILE A 231 14.33 -28.64 19.29
CA ILE A 231 15.06 -29.33 18.22
C ILE A 231 15.28 -28.44 16.99
N ILE A 232 14.45 -27.41 16.78
CA ILE A 232 14.60 -26.41 15.72
C ILE A 232 14.96 -25.09 16.39
N PRO A 233 16.23 -24.63 16.30
CA PRO A 233 16.69 -23.46 17.02
C PRO A 233 15.74 -22.27 16.85
N ARG A 234 15.48 -21.53 17.94
CA ARG A 234 14.68 -20.32 17.88
C ARG A 234 15.28 -19.40 16.83
N LEU A 235 14.50 -19.14 15.78
CA LEU A 235 14.82 -18.09 14.84
C LEU A 235 14.95 -16.77 15.60
N GLN A 236 16.08 -16.09 15.41
CA GLN A 236 16.21 -14.69 15.80
C GLN A 236 15.18 -13.89 14.99
N SER A 237 14.04 -13.64 15.60
CA SER A 237 13.01 -12.79 15.03
C SER A 237 12.59 -11.78 16.09
N LYS A 238 12.47 -10.53 15.65
CA LYS A 238 11.93 -9.45 16.47
C LYS A 238 10.49 -9.24 16.00
N SER A 239 9.55 -9.48 16.90
CA SER A 239 8.13 -9.20 16.69
C SER A 239 7.76 -7.95 17.46
N GLU A 240 7.21 -6.96 16.76
CA GLU A 240 6.53 -5.82 17.39
C GLU A 240 5.02 -6.03 17.27
N PHE A 241 4.31 -5.93 18.39
CA PHE A 241 2.91 -6.36 18.49
C PHE A 241 2.09 -5.29 19.21
N VAL A 242 0.94 -4.95 18.64
CA VAL A 242 0.04 -3.90 19.12
C VAL A 242 -1.37 -4.44 19.22
N GLY A 243 -2.01 -4.19 20.35
CA GLY A 243 -3.35 -4.69 20.65
C GLY A 243 -3.32 -6.06 21.34
N ARG A 244 -4.42 -6.41 22.00
CA ARG A 244 -4.64 -7.72 22.60
C ARG A 244 -6.07 -8.18 22.32
N ARG A 245 -6.27 -9.50 22.26
CA ARG A 245 -7.60 -10.10 22.14
C ARG A 245 -8.40 -9.92 23.42
N CYS A 246 -9.69 -9.69 23.24
CA CYS A 246 -10.69 -9.71 24.29
C CYS A 246 -11.06 -11.17 24.64
N ASP A 247 -10.27 -11.87 25.46
CA ASP A 247 -10.62 -13.24 25.90
C ASP A 247 -11.49 -13.21 27.16
N LEU A 248 -12.79 -13.28 26.95
CA LEU A 248 -13.78 -13.33 28.02
C LEU A 248 -14.31 -14.72 28.31
N LYS A 249 -13.86 -15.76 27.62
CA LYS A 249 -14.49 -17.10 27.73
C LYS A 249 -14.39 -17.65 29.14
N GLN A 250 -13.20 -17.57 29.73
CA GLN A 250 -12.99 -18.04 31.11
C GLN A 250 -13.82 -17.24 32.12
N TYR A 251 -13.97 -15.93 31.90
CA TYR A 251 -14.73 -15.05 32.78
C TYR A 251 -16.23 -15.21 32.59
N LYS A 252 -16.68 -15.46 31.36
CA LYS A 252 -18.09 -15.72 31.04
C LYS A 252 -18.52 -17.06 31.64
N LYS A 253 -17.69 -18.10 31.48
CA LYS A 253 -17.89 -19.39 32.15
C LYS A 253 -17.88 -19.23 33.68
N ALA A 254 -16.95 -18.46 34.23
CA ALA A 254 -16.91 -18.18 35.66
C ALA A 254 -18.14 -17.40 36.16
N LEU A 255 -18.69 -16.49 35.36
CA LEU A 255 -19.92 -15.77 35.67
C LEU A 255 -21.12 -16.70 35.64
N ASP A 256 -21.22 -17.53 34.60
CA ASP A 256 -22.34 -18.47 34.41
C ASP A 256 -22.34 -19.59 35.47
N GLU A 257 -21.15 -19.98 35.96
CA GLU A 257 -20.97 -20.91 37.09
C GLU A 257 -21.03 -20.22 38.47
N GLY A 258 -21.29 -18.90 38.53
CA GLY A 258 -21.38 -18.13 39.78
C GLY A 258 -20.06 -17.95 40.53
N ARG A 259 -18.91 -18.30 39.93
CA ARG A 259 -17.56 -18.15 40.50
C ARG A 259 -17.09 -16.69 40.58
N ILE A 260 -17.66 -15.80 39.76
CA ILE A 260 -17.40 -14.35 39.81
C ILE A 260 -18.70 -13.55 39.75
N SER A 261 -18.69 -12.34 40.31
CA SER A 261 -19.83 -11.42 40.25
C SER A 261 -19.96 -10.74 38.88
N ARG A 262 -21.16 -10.23 38.57
CA ARG A 262 -21.41 -9.42 37.36
C ARG A 262 -20.47 -8.21 37.26
N ASN A 263 -20.15 -7.57 38.40
CA ASN A 263 -19.23 -6.43 38.45
C ASN A 263 -17.78 -6.83 38.19
N SER A 264 -17.34 -8.00 38.70
CA SER A 264 -16.01 -8.55 38.40
C SER A 264 -15.89 -8.94 36.91
N TYR A 265 -16.95 -9.50 36.33
CA TYR A 265 -17.01 -9.75 34.88
C TYR A 265 -16.93 -8.46 34.05
N ILE A 266 -17.66 -7.41 34.44
CA ILE A 266 -17.60 -6.10 33.77
C ILE A 266 -16.19 -5.47 33.91
N LYS A 267 -15.55 -5.62 35.07
CA LYS A 267 -14.17 -5.15 35.27
C LYS A 267 -13.19 -5.87 34.33
N HIS A 268 -13.28 -7.19 34.20
CA HIS A 268 -12.44 -7.93 33.25
C HIS A 268 -12.77 -7.65 31.78
N LEU A 269 -14.04 -7.36 31.46
CA LEU A 269 -14.45 -6.89 30.14
C LEU A 269 -13.76 -5.56 29.79
N VAL A 270 -13.76 -4.61 30.72
CA VAL A 270 -13.05 -3.32 30.59
C VAL A 270 -11.55 -3.57 30.47
N GLU A 271 -10.92 -4.25 31.44
CA GLU A 271 -9.46 -4.44 31.46
C GLU A 271 -8.91 -5.27 30.29
N SER A 272 -9.64 -6.30 29.85
CA SER A 272 -9.19 -7.21 28.78
C SER A 272 -9.52 -6.71 27.37
N CYS A 273 -10.56 -5.89 27.19
CA CYS A 273 -11.08 -5.54 25.86
C CYS A 273 -10.84 -4.07 25.49
N GLU A 274 -10.48 -3.22 26.46
CA GLU A 274 -10.01 -1.85 26.22
C GLU A 274 -8.57 -1.78 25.68
N GLN A 275 -7.86 -2.91 25.58
CA GLN A 275 -6.52 -3.01 25.02
C GLN A 275 -6.50 -3.45 23.55
N SER A 276 -7.66 -3.49 22.88
CA SER A 276 -7.74 -3.67 21.43
C SER A 276 -7.06 -2.52 20.68
N VAL A 277 -6.82 -2.69 19.38
CA VAL A 277 -6.11 -1.67 18.58
C VAL A 277 -6.84 -0.33 18.65
N ASN A 278 -6.16 0.69 19.15
CA ASN A 278 -6.66 2.06 19.14
C ASN A 278 -6.73 2.52 17.67
N PRO A 279 -7.87 3.05 17.18
CA PRO A 279 -8.01 3.46 15.77
C PRO A 279 -7.06 4.59 15.37
N ALA A 280 -6.63 5.44 16.30
CA ALA A 280 -5.57 6.40 16.03
C ALA A 280 -4.22 5.72 15.82
N ALA A 281 -3.88 4.71 16.64
CA ALA A 281 -2.67 3.91 16.45
C ALA A 281 -2.74 3.17 15.11
N PHE A 282 -3.89 2.55 14.79
CA PHE A 282 -4.13 1.91 13.49
C PHE A 282 -3.89 2.87 12.32
N HIS A 283 -4.48 4.07 12.37
CA HIS A 283 -4.32 5.08 11.33
C HIS A 283 -2.88 5.57 11.19
N ILE A 284 -2.20 5.84 12.31
CA ILE A 284 -0.81 6.28 12.31
C ILE A 284 0.11 5.18 11.75
N ILE A 285 -0.04 3.95 12.23
CA ILE A 285 0.80 2.83 11.80
C ILE A 285 0.59 2.53 10.32
N ILE A 286 -0.64 2.43 9.83
CA ILE A 286 -0.89 2.09 8.42
C ILE A 286 -0.35 3.14 7.45
N THR A 287 -0.56 4.42 7.76
CA THR A 287 -0.13 5.54 6.90
C THR A 287 1.38 5.71 6.89
N ASN A 288 2.04 5.49 8.03
CA ASN A 288 3.50 5.52 8.09
C ASN A 288 4.14 4.30 7.43
N MET A 289 3.70 3.09 7.78
CA MET A 289 4.31 1.86 7.29
C MET A 289 4.14 1.72 5.78
N ILE A 290 2.91 1.81 5.28
CA ILE A 290 2.66 1.62 3.85
C ILE A 290 2.92 2.93 3.07
N GLY A 291 2.42 4.06 3.57
CA GLY A 291 2.40 5.32 2.83
C GLY A 291 3.75 6.04 2.80
N LEU A 292 4.47 6.06 3.91
CA LEU A 292 5.76 6.77 4.01
C LEU A 292 6.97 5.85 3.87
N ARG A 293 6.89 4.59 4.31
CA ARG A 293 8.03 3.67 4.35
C ARG A 293 7.99 2.58 3.28
N GLY A 294 6.82 2.29 2.70
CA GLY A 294 6.68 1.19 1.75
C GLY A 294 6.89 -0.19 2.38
N GLU A 295 6.50 -0.37 3.64
CA GLU A 295 6.62 -1.59 4.42
C GLU A 295 5.25 -2.19 4.77
N SER A 296 5.16 -3.53 4.70
CA SER A 296 3.98 -4.30 5.08
C SER A 296 3.96 -4.59 6.58
N PHE A 297 2.78 -4.86 7.12
CA PHE A 297 2.58 -5.47 8.44
C PHE A 297 1.35 -6.38 8.40
N ILE A 298 1.06 -7.07 9.49
CA ILE A 298 0.03 -8.10 9.58
C ILE A 298 -1.10 -7.59 10.46
N ILE A 299 -2.34 -7.88 10.05
CA ILE A 299 -3.52 -7.66 10.88
C ILE A 299 -4.23 -8.98 11.13
N ASP A 300 -4.83 -9.11 12.30
CA ASP A 300 -5.90 -10.08 12.52
C ASP A 300 -7.20 -9.51 11.97
N LYS A 301 -7.77 -10.16 10.96
CA LYS A 301 -8.98 -9.68 10.29
C LYS A 301 -10.26 -10.06 11.06
N THR A 302 -10.23 -11.11 11.88
CA THR A 302 -11.42 -11.64 12.55
C THR A 302 -11.60 -11.04 13.94
N TRP A 303 -12.87 -10.95 14.37
CA TRP A 303 -13.27 -10.53 15.73
C TRP A 303 -14.00 -11.67 16.46
N ASP A 304 -13.63 -12.90 16.14
CA ASP A 304 -14.16 -14.11 16.75
C ASP A 304 -12.99 -14.96 17.28
N ASP A 305 -13.25 -16.21 17.64
CA ASP A 305 -12.26 -17.11 18.26
C ASP A 305 -11.11 -17.50 17.33
N GLU A 306 -11.30 -17.41 16.01
CA GLU A 306 -10.32 -17.79 15.02
C GLU A 306 -9.32 -16.64 14.77
N VAL A 307 -8.05 -16.98 14.56
CA VAL A 307 -7.00 -15.99 14.27
C VAL A 307 -6.58 -16.11 12.80
N TRP A 308 -6.77 -15.03 12.04
CA TRP A 308 -6.46 -14.99 10.62
C TRP A 308 -5.48 -13.86 10.31
N ASN A 309 -4.20 -14.22 10.19
CA ASN A 309 -3.09 -13.30 9.94
C ASN A 309 -3.01 -12.94 8.46
N GLN A 310 -3.31 -11.69 8.10
CA GLN A 310 -3.28 -11.24 6.71
C GLN A 310 -2.30 -10.08 6.51
N PRO A 311 -1.37 -10.17 5.54
CA PRO A 311 -0.42 -9.11 5.26
C PRO A 311 -1.09 -7.98 4.45
N LEU A 312 -0.92 -6.76 4.93
CA LEU A 312 -1.52 -5.54 4.38
C LEU A 312 -0.59 -4.87 3.37
N TYR A 313 -1.11 -4.48 2.20
CA TYR A 313 -0.26 -3.87 1.16
C TYR A 313 -0.83 -2.61 0.52
N TYR A 314 -2.05 -2.23 0.91
CA TYR A 314 -2.71 -1.05 0.36
C TYR A 314 -3.65 -0.44 1.40
N TYR A 315 -3.72 0.88 1.39
CA TYR A 315 -4.80 1.62 2.01
C TYR A 315 -5.19 2.86 1.20
N ASP A 316 -6.42 3.32 1.42
CA ASP A 316 -6.96 4.57 0.90
C ASP A 316 -8.00 5.08 1.89
N TYR A 317 -7.92 6.35 2.28
CA TYR A 317 -8.91 6.93 3.18
C TYR A 317 -9.41 8.30 2.76
N GLU A 318 -10.66 8.54 3.13
CA GLU A 318 -11.31 9.83 3.06
C GLU A 318 -11.57 10.35 4.47
N THR A 319 -11.54 11.67 4.62
CA THR A 319 -11.85 12.35 5.87
C THR A 319 -13.06 13.26 5.70
N ARG A 320 -13.88 13.39 6.75
CA ARG A 320 -14.98 14.34 6.81
C ARG A 320 -14.99 15.02 8.19
N PRO A 321 -15.28 16.32 8.28
CA PRO A 321 -15.41 16.99 9.58
C PRO A 321 -16.46 16.28 10.44
N TYR A 322 -16.10 15.94 11.68
CA TYR A 322 -17.04 15.34 12.63
C TYR A 322 -17.47 16.42 13.64
N LYS A 323 -18.67 16.95 13.46
CA LYS A 323 -19.22 18.01 14.32
C LYS A 323 -19.77 17.39 15.61
N ALA A 324 -18.94 17.36 16.64
CA ALA A 324 -19.34 17.01 18.00
C ALA A 324 -18.80 18.04 19.00
N ARG A 325 -19.55 18.28 20.09
CA ARG A 325 -19.06 19.06 21.22
C ARG A 325 -17.89 18.31 21.85
N ILE A 326 -16.78 19.01 22.17
CA ILE A 326 -15.64 18.42 22.88
C ILE A 326 -16.15 17.92 24.24
N PRO A 327 -16.11 16.61 24.49
CA PRO A 327 -16.63 16.05 25.73
C PRO A 327 -15.79 16.44 26.94
N GLU A 328 -16.46 16.55 28.09
CA GLU A 328 -15.83 16.72 29.40
C GLU A 328 -14.93 15.50 29.70
N GLY A 329 -13.63 15.73 29.93
CA GLY A 329 -12.62 14.66 30.09
C GLY A 329 -11.78 14.33 28.84
N SER A 330 -11.96 15.05 27.72
CA SER A 330 -11.00 15.02 26.60
C SER A 330 -9.66 15.65 27.00
N PRO A 331 -8.51 15.27 26.39
CA PRO A 331 -7.24 15.95 26.65
C PRO A 331 -7.38 17.44 26.36
N MET A 332 -6.80 18.30 27.19
CA MET A 332 -6.97 19.75 27.15
C MET A 332 -6.57 20.35 25.78
N GLU A 333 -5.66 19.67 25.09
CA GLU A 333 -5.16 20.01 23.76
C GLU A 333 -6.09 19.64 22.60
N THR A 334 -7.20 18.93 22.85
CA THR A 334 -8.14 18.51 21.80
C THR A 334 -8.82 19.71 21.17
N ALA A 335 -8.59 19.90 19.87
CA ALA A 335 -9.12 21.02 19.11
C ALA A 335 -10.29 20.63 18.19
N SER A 336 -10.25 19.44 17.60
CA SER A 336 -11.28 19.02 16.63
C SER A 336 -11.37 17.49 16.48
N PHE A 337 -12.44 17.04 15.83
CA PHE A 337 -12.65 15.64 15.47
C PHE A 337 -12.84 15.47 13.97
N VAL A 338 -12.30 14.38 13.44
CA VAL A 338 -12.41 14.02 12.03
C VAL A 338 -12.92 12.60 11.91
N HIS A 339 -13.98 12.40 11.13
CA HIS A 339 -14.45 11.07 10.75
C HIS A 339 -13.61 10.56 9.58
N VAL A 340 -13.09 9.35 9.70
CA VAL A 340 -12.24 8.68 8.72
C VAL A 340 -12.94 7.44 8.22
N LYS A 341 -12.93 7.28 6.90
CA LYS A 341 -13.36 6.06 6.22
C LYS A 341 -12.17 5.48 5.48
N MET A 342 -11.62 4.38 5.99
CA MET A 342 -10.40 3.73 5.53
C MET A 342 -10.73 2.43 4.81
N LYS A 343 -10.25 2.28 3.57
CA LYS A 343 -10.31 1.04 2.79
C LYS A 343 -8.93 0.42 2.78
N VAL A 344 -8.83 -0.87 3.07
CA VAL A 344 -7.57 -1.61 3.05
C VAL A 344 -7.64 -2.78 2.08
N LYS A 345 -6.49 -3.16 1.53
CA LYS A 345 -6.36 -4.43 0.80
C LYS A 345 -5.27 -5.30 1.41
N MET A 346 -5.58 -6.58 1.51
CA MET A 346 -4.71 -7.62 2.03
C MET A 346 -4.62 -8.77 1.05
N VAL A 347 -3.57 -9.57 1.18
CA VAL A 347 -3.44 -10.84 0.47
C VAL A 347 -4.19 -11.89 1.24
N GLY A 348 -5.06 -12.65 0.58
CA GLY A 348 -5.74 -13.79 1.19
C GLY A 348 -5.00 -15.10 0.99
N GLU A 349 -5.30 -16.06 1.85
CA GLU A 349 -4.83 -17.45 1.75
C GLU A 349 -5.55 -18.22 0.63
N ARG A 350 -4.82 -19.11 -0.04
CA ARG A 350 -5.36 -20.03 -1.05
C ARG A 350 -4.65 -21.38 -1.09
N PRO A 351 -5.42 -22.47 -1.21
CA PRO A 351 -4.88 -23.75 -1.62
C PRO A 351 -4.21 -23.63 -2.99
N SER A 352 -2.97 -24.10 -3.07
CA SER A 352 -2.16 -23.97 -4.28
C SER A 352 -2.61 -24.93 -5.38
N THR A 353 -2.53 -24.50 -6.65
CA THR A 353 -2.84 -25.36 -7.81
C THR A 353 -1.70 -25.29 -8.82
N TRP A 354 -1.05 -26.41 -9.07
CA TRP A 354 0.04 -26.50 -10.04
C TRP A 354 -0.46 -27.02 -11.38
N LYS A 355 -0.21 -26.25 -12.45
CA LYS A 355 -0.35 -26.74 -13.84
C LYS A 355 1.04 -27.09 -14.37
N GLY A 356 1.43 -28.36 -14.38
CA GLY A 356 2.64 -28.78 -15.09
C GLY A 356 2.57 -28.40 -16.57
N GLY A 357 3.64 -27.83 -17.12
CA GLY A 357 3.83 -27.80 -18.57
C GLY A 357 4.17 -29.21 -19.07
N PRO A 358 3.86 -29.58 -20.33
CA PRO A 358 4.20 -30.89 -20.85
C PRO A 358 5.72 -31.11 -20.83
N LEU A 359 6.15 -32.29 -20.37
CA LEU A 359 7.43 -32.88 -20.75
C LEU A 359 7.34 -33.16 -22.26
N ILE A 360 7.80 -32.24 -23.10
CA ILE A 360 7.98 -32.53 -24.52
C ILE A 360 9.30 -33.31 -24.61
N GLU A 361 9.22 -34.65 -24.68
CA GLU A 361 10.21 -35.40 -25.44
C GLU A 361 10.13 -34.90 -26.88
N ILE A 362 11.18 -34.21 -27.34
CA ILE A 362 11.26 -33.72 -28.70
C ILE A 362 11.42 -34.94 -29.62
N ASN A 363 10.32 -35.38 -30.23
CA ASN A 363 10.37 -36.24 -31.41
C ASN A 363 10.61 -35.36 -32.65
N PRO A 364 11.72 -35.50 -33.39
CA PRO A 364 12.18 -34.52 -34.40
C PRO A 364 11.30 -34.30 -35.64
N LYS A 365 10.11 -34.91 -35.74
CA LYS A 365 9.44 -35.14 -37.05
C LYS A 365 8.35 -34.14 -37.47
N TYR A 366 7.94 -33.16 -36.65
CA TYR A 366 6.78 -32.31 -36.97
C TYR A 366 7.07 -30.80 -36.98
N LYS A 367 7.83 -30.34 -37.99
CA LYS A 367 7.92 -28.93 -38.39
C LYS A 367 6.93 -28.63 -39.52
N LYS A 368 5.73 -28.08 -39.23
CA LYS A 368 4.96 -27.16 -40.09
C LYS A 368 3.52 -27.01 -39.62
N TRP A 369 3.17 -25.84 -39.08
CA TRP A 369 1.82 -25.27 -39.25
C TRP A 369 1.91 -23.75 -39.44
N LYS A 370 1.25 -23.24 -40.50
CA LYS A 370 1.04 -21.83 -40.82
C LYS A 370 -0.37 -21.43 -40.35
N TYR A 371 -0.52 -20.31 -39.63
CA TYR A 371 -1.83 -19.71 -39.36
C TYR A 371 -1.97 -18.32 -40.02
N LYS A 372 -3.09 -18.11 -40.72
CA LYS A 372 -3.62 -16.81 -41.16
C LYS A 372 -4.48 -16.23 -40.04
N VAL A 373 -4.37 -14.93 -39.73
CA VAL A 373 -5.24 -14.23 -38.76
C VAL A 373 -5.73 -12.91 -39.39
N HIS A 374 -7.04 -12.67 -39.32
CA HIS A 374 -7.71 -11.42 -39.69
C HIS A 374 -7.54 -10.38 -38.56
N LEU A 375 -7.16 -9.14 -38.92
CA LEU A 375 -6.65 -8.08 -38.02
C LEU A 375 -7.67 -6.96 -37.79
N SER A 376 -8.73 -7.22 -37.03
CA SER A 376 -9.66 -6.15 -36.60
C SER A 376 -10.08 -6.23 -35.14
N ASP A 377 -9.29 -6.88 -34.27
CA ASP A 377 -9.63 -7.07 -32.86
C ASP A 377 -8.57 -6.43 -31.92
N PRO A 378 -8.95 -5.46 -31.05
CA PRO A 378 -8.06 -4.80 -30.07
C PRO A 378 -7.39 -5.74 -29.06
N SER A 379 -7.83 -7.01 -28.99
CA SER A 379 -7.19 -8.04 -28.17
C SER A 379 -5.93 -8.67 -28.80
N PHE A 380 -5.43 -8.14 -29.92
CA PHE A 380 -4.22 -8.63 -30.57
C PHE A 380 -2.97 -8.46 -29.71
N GLU A 381 -2.87 -7.42 -28.88
CA GLU A 381 -1.69 -7.19 -28.04
C GLU A 381 -1.61 -8.15 -26.84
N ASP A 382 -2.77 -8.49 -26.26
CA ASP A 382 -2.88 -9.47 -25.17
C ASP A 382 -2.72 -10.91 -25.71
N ARG A 383 -3.26 -11.17 -26.91
CA ARG A 383 -3.04 -12.43 -27.62
C ARG A 383 -1.61 -12.57 -28.15
N TRP A 384 -0.94 -11.49 -28.54
CA TRP A 384 0.46 -11.50 -28.97
C TRP A 384 1.41 -11.73 -27.80
N LYS A 385 1.19 -11.08 -26.64
CA LYS A 385 1.93 -11.41 -25.41
C LYS A 385 1.76 -12.88 -25.02
N THR A 386 0.55 -13.41 -25.20
CA THR A 386 0.24 -14.83 -24.94
C THR A 386 0.81 -15.77 -26.00
N MET A 387 0.97 -15.32 -27.25
CA MET A 387 1.43 -16.12 -28.39
C MET A 387 2.96 -16.10 -28.55
N ALA A 388 3.61 -14.97 -28.27
CA ALA A 388 5.07 -14.88 -28.11
C ALA A 388 5.53 -15.74 -26.93
N TYR A 389 4.75 -15.78 -25.84
CA TYR A 389 4.98 -16.70 -24.73
C TYR A 389 4.77 -18.19 -25.11
N ARG A 390 3.93 -18.50 -26.12
CA ARG A 390 3.65 -19.87 -26.57
C ARG A 390 4.58 -20.38 -27.68
N LEU A 391 5.22 -19.51 -28.45
CA LEU A 391 6.10 -19.90 -29.57
C LEU A 391 7.59 -19.96 -29.19
N GLU A 392 8.00 -19.42 -28.03
CA GLU A 392 9.43 -19.27 -27.66
C GLU A 392 9.94 -20.28 -26.62
N THR A 393 9.21 -21.38 -26.38
CA THR A 393 9.60 -22.44 -25.42
C THR A 393 10.02 -23.75 -26.09
N GLU A 394 10.33 -23.76 -27.39
CA GLU A 394 10.67 -24.99 -28.12
C GLU A 394 12.00 -25.64 -27.71
N ASP A 395 12.80 -25.05 -26.80
CA ASP A 395 14.09 -25.65 -26.40
C ASP A 395 14.43 -25.57 -24.90
N ASN A 396 13.50 -25.27 -23.99
CA ASN A 396 13.77 -25.36 -22.55
C ASN A 396 12.50 -25.73 -21.78
N ILE A 397 12.51 -26.90 -21.14
CA ILE A 397 11.48 -27.40 -20.23
C ILE A 397 11.46 -26.50 -18.99
N LEU A 398 10.68 -25.42 -19.05
CA LEU A 398 10.37 -24.55 -17.92
C LEU A 398 9.05 -25.00 -17.32
N TRP A 399 9.12 -25.63 -16.15
CA TRP A 399 7.98 -25.98 -15.31
C TRP A 399 7.31 -24.69 -14.79
N TRP A 400 6.41 -24.06 -15.57
CA TRP A 400 5.66 -22.91 -15.06
C TRP A 400 4.51 -23.35 -14.15
N GLU A 401 4.31 -22.64 -13.04
CA GLU A 401 3.06 -22.66 -12.30
C GLU A 401 2.20 -21.50 -12.83
N ARG A 402 1.01 -21.80 -13.35
CA ARG A 402 0.10 -20.78 -13.88
C ARG A 402 -0.70 -20.20 -12.72
N ASP A 403 -0.09 -19.29 -11.96
CA ASP A 403 -0.84 -18.45 -11.02
C ASP A 403 -1.74 -17.53 -11.84
N ARG A 404 -3.03 -17.87 -11.92
CA ARG A 404 -4.02 -17.01 -12.57
C ARG A 404 -4.18 -15.77 -11.71
N GLN A 405 -3.41 -14.72 -11.97
CA GLN A 405 -3.55 -13.34 -11.48
C GLN A 405 -4.88 -12.69 -11.93
N LYS A 406 -6.01 -13.38 -11.76
CA LYS A 406 -7.35 -12.82 -11.96
C LYS A 406 -7.97 -12.54 -10.60
N THR A 407 -7.78 -11.31 -10.14
CA THR A 407 -8.74 -10.45 -9.40
C THR A 407 -9.44 -10.99 -8.13
N LYS A 408 -9.23 -12.24 -7.70
CA LYS A 408 -9.91 -12.85 -6.53
C LYS A 408 -8.95 -13.15 -5.34
N GLU A 409 -7.68 -12.76 -5.41
CA GLU A 409 -6.64 -12.97 -4.37
C GLU A 409 -6.57 -11.84 -3.33
N GLU A 410 -7.35 -10.79 -3.55
CA GLU A 410 -7.33 -9.55 -2.78
C GLU A 410 -8.51 -9.55 -1.81
N LEU A 411 -8.23 -9.54 -0.51
CA LEU A 411 -9.21 -9.28 0.52
C LEU A 411 -9.35 -7.77 0.69
N ARG A 412 -10.58 -7.28 0.83
CA ARG A 412 -10.90 -5.87 1.04
C ARG A 412 -11.69 -5.72 2.32
N GLU A 413 -11.28 -4.79 3.16
CA GLU A 413 -12.02 -4.40 4.35
C GLU A 413 -12.15 -2.88 4.41
N GLU A 414 -13.19 -2.42 5.11
CA GLU A 414 -13.48 -1.02 5.30
C GLU A 414 -13.68 -0.74 6.78
N TYR A 415 -12.94 0.24 7.30
CA TYR A 415 -12.97 0.66 8.69
C TYR A 415 -13.40 2.12 8.81
N GLU A 416 -14.30 2.39 9.74
CA GLU A 416 -14.78 3.73 10.07
C GLU A 416 -14.40 4.08 11.51
N TYR A 417 -13.84 5.26 11.72
CA TYR A 417 -13.42 5.73 13.04
C TYR A 417 -13.35 7.26 13.09
N ILE A 418 -13.38 7.81 14.29
CA ILE A 418 -13.20 9.22 14.57
C ILE A 418 -11.80 9.42 15.13
N LEU A 419 -11.05 10.38 14.60
CA LEU A 419 -9.77 10.83 15.15
C LEU A 419 -9.97 12.13 15.93
N ALA A 420 -9.33 12.22 17.09
CA ALA A 420 -9.16 13.44 17.86
C ALA A 420 -7.85 14.12 17.47
N LEU A 421 -7.91 15.42 17.17
CA LEU A 421 -6.78 16.22 16.73
C LEU A 421 -6.47 17.35 17.71
N ASP A 422 -5.18 17.62 17.92
CA ASP A 422 -4.73 18.83 18.60
C ASP A 422 -4.84 20.09 17.71
N PHE A 423 -4.52 21.26 18.26
CA PHE A 423 -4.53 22.53 17.51
C PHE A 423 -3.57 22.59 16.32
N ASN A 424 -2.59 21.70 16.26
CA ASN A 424 -1.61 21.58 15.16
C ASN A 424 -2.03 20.56 14.10
N GLY A 425 -3.13 19.82 14.32
CA GLY A 425 -3.57 18.73 13.45
C GLY A 425 -2.87 17.39 13.73
N ASN A 426 -2.18 17.25 14.87
CA ASN A 426 -1.63 15.97 15.30
C ASN A 426 -2.74 15.08 15.86
N ILE A 427 -2.70 13.81 15.49
CA ILE A 427 -3.59 12.78 16.01
C ILE A 427 -3.18 12.45 17.45
N ILE A 428 -4.11 12.68 18.38
CA ILE A 428 -3.91 12.48 19.83
C ILE A 428 -4.83 11.39 20.41
N GLY A 429 -5.75 10.86 19.61
CA GLY A 429 -6.68 9.82 20.03
C GLY A 429 -7.67 9.45 18.94
N GLY A 430 -8.49 8.44 19.20
CA GLY A 430 -9.56 8.05 18.29
C GLY A 430 -10.52 7.01 18.86
N LYS A 431 -11.65 6.82 18.18
CA LYS A 431 -12.70 5.86 18.54
C LYS A 431 -13.26 5.19 17.28
N TRP A 432 -13.41 3.87 17.32
CA TRP A 432 -14.07 3.13 16.24
C TRP A 432 -15.51 3.60 16.07
N PHE A 433 -16.03 3.58 14.83
CA PHE A 433 -17.33 4.15 14.51
C PHE A 433 -18.20 3.16 13.72
N GLY A 434 -19.51 3.21 13.95
CA GLY A 434 -20.48 2.41 13.19
C GLY A 434 -20.25 0.90 13.35
N LYS A 435 -20.14 0.19 12.21
CA LYS A 435 -19.89 -1.26 12.25
C LYS A 435 -18.50 -1.60 12.79
N SER A 436 -17.54 -0.69 12.67
CA SER A 436 -16.16 -0.92 13.09
C SER A 436 -15.99 -0.90 14.59
N GLU A 437 -16.91 -0.35 15.38
CA GLU A 437 -16.96 -0.56 16.85
C GLU A 437 -16.97 -2.04 17.22
N LYS A 438 -17.45 -2.86 16.28
CA LYS A 438 -17.63 -4.29 16.41
C LYS A 438 -16.93 -5.10 15.31
N ARG A 439 -16.11 -4.47 14.49
CA ARG A 439 -15.46 -5.09 13.33
C ARG A 439 -14.21 -4.31 13.02
N HIS A 440 -13.27 -4.37 13.94
CA HIS A 440 -11.94 -3.80 13.83
C HIS A 440 -10.90 -4.89 14.11
N PRO A 441 -9.63 -4.71 13.71
CA PRO A 441 -8.58 -5.67 14.04
C PRO A 441 -8.41 -5.78 15.56
N ASP A 442 -8.25 -7.01 16.06
CA ASP A 442 -7.95 -7.26 17.48
C ASP A 442 -6.51 -6.85 17.82
N PHE A 443 -5.60 -7.15 16.90
CA PHE A 443 -4.20 -6.78 17.00
C PHE A 443 -3.57 -6.60 15.61
N ILE A 444 -2.47 -5.87 15.60
CA ILE A 444 -1.59 -5.68 14.44
C ILE A 444 -0.15 -5.96 14.87
N TRP A 445 0.64 -6.52 13.98
CA TRP A 445 2.01 -6.88 14.31
C TRP A 445 2.90 -6.93 13.08
N LYS A 446 4.20 -6.79 13.29
CA LYS A 446 5.22 -7.05 12.27
C LYS A 446 6.28 -7.99 12.84
N GLN A 447 6.91 -8.74 11.96
CA GLN A 447 8.02 -9.61 12.33
C GLN A 447 9.11 -9.50 11.27
N THR A 448 10.31 -9.17 11.73
CA THR A 448 11.50 -9.24 10.87
C THR A 448 12.05 -10.66 10.93
N VAL A 449 11.98 -11.38 9.80
CA VAL A 449 12.50 -12.75 9.68
C VAL A 449 13.93 -12.68 9.15
N ILE A 450 14.92 -12.97 10.01
CA ILE A 450 16.35 -12.84 9.66
C ILE A 450 16.84 -14.03 8.82
N SER A 451 16.53 -15.27 9.20
CA SER A 451 16.84 -16.46 8.39
C SER A 451 16.06 -17.68 8.86
N PRO A 452 15.05 -18.20 8.15
CA PRO A 452 14.25 -19.34 8.62
C PRO A 452 14.93 -20.72 8.45
N PHE A 453 16.23 -20.78 8.19
CA PHE A 453 16.92 -21.94 7.63
C PHE A 453 17.98 -22.53 8.59
N GLU A 454 17.55 -22.98 9.76
CA GLU A 454 18.43 -23.61 10.77
C GLU A 454 18.03 -25.06 11.08
N GLY A 455 18.91 -25.79 11.76
CA GLY A 455 18.68 -27.19 12.15
C GLY A 455 18.38 -28.11 10.97
N ILE A 456 17.29 -28.89 11.08
CA ILE A 456 16.86 -29.82 10.02
C ILE A 456 16.58 -29.13 8.68
N LEU A 457 16.26 -27.82 8.69
CA LEU A 457 15.98 -27.03 7.49
C LEU A 457 17.19 -26.24 6.96
N GLN A 458 18.41 -26.49 7.45
CA GLN A 458 19.62 -25.76 7.01
C GLN A 458 19.83 -25.76 5.47
N ARG A 459 19.37 -26.81 4.77
CA ARG A 459 19.48 -26.91 3.31
C ARG A 459 18.36 -26.21 2.54
N LEU A 460 17.34 -25.70 3.22
CA LEU A 460 16.27 -24.95 2.60
C LEU A 460 16.76 -23.58 2.10
N GLY A 461 17.72 -22.94 2.78
CA GLY A 461 18.31 -21.68 2.33
C GLY A 461 18.95 -21.78 0.93
N PRO A 462 19.87 -22.72 0.69
CA PRO A 462 20.41 -22.99 -0.64
C PRO A 462 19.34 -23.36 -1.69
N LEU A 463 18.30 -24.12 -1.31
CA LEU A 463 17.19 -24.42 -2.21
C LEU A 463 16.41 -23.17 -2.61
N TYR A 464 16.08 -22.31 -1.65
CA TYR A 464 15.44 -21.03 -1.87
C TYR A 464 16.29 -20.15 -2.80
N GLN A 465 17.58 -19.99 -2.51
CA GLN A 465 18.51 -19.23 -3.36
C GLN A 465 18.58 -19.80 -4.78
N LYS A 466 18.58 -21.14 -4.94
CA LYS A 466 18.54 -21.78 -6.26
C LYS A 466 17.24 -21.48 -7.00
N SER A 467 16.10 -21.48 -6.30
CA SER A 467 14.80 -21.11 -6.88
C SER A 467 14.79 -19.65 -7.38
N MET A 468 15.46 -18.75 -6.67
CA MET A 468 15.61 -17.34 -7.08
C MET A 468 16.63 -17.16 -8.22
N ASN A 469 17.75 -17.89 -8.18
CA ASN A 469 18.82 -17.78 -9.19
C ASN A 469 18.46 -18.37 -10.56
N GLN A 470 17.50 -19.30 -10.64
CA GLN A 470 16.92 -19.69 -11.92
C GLN A 470 16.32 -18.48 -12.63
N GLN A 471 15.75 -17.52 -11.89
CA GLN A 471 15.24 -16.26 -12.44
C GLN A 471 16.37 -15.38 -12.97
N ILE A 472 17.48 -15.23 -12.23
CA ILE A 472 18.63 -14.42 -12.69
C ILE A 472 19.31 -15.08 -13.89
N THR A 473 19.38 -16.40 -13.95
CA THR A 473 20.00 -17.11 -15.07
C THR A 473 19.09 -17.12 -16.29
N ALA A 474 17.78 -17.33 -16.12
CA ALA A 474 16.80 -17.22 -17.18
C ALA A 474 16.61 -15.76 -17.65
N LEU A 475 16.65 -14.77 -16.75
CA LEU A 475 16.67 -13.35 -17.08
C LEU A 475 17.98 -12.94 -17.72
N LYS A 476 19.14 -13.42 -17.29
CA LYS A 476 20.42 -13.16 -17.97
C LYS A 476 20.52 -13.88 -19.30
N GLN A 477 19.94 -15.07 -19.45
CA GLN A 477 19.84 -15.78 -20.72
C GLN A 477 18.80 -15.14 -21.64
N PHE A 478 17.70 -14.62 -21.10
CA PHE A 478 16.70 -13.83 -21.80
C PHE A 478 17.28 -12.47 -22.17
N GLU A 479 17.98 -11.76 -21.29
CA GLU A 479 18.71 -10.53 -21.58
C GLU A 479 19.88 -10.77 -22.51
N ASN A 480 20.54 -11.93 -22.48
CA ASN A 480 21.57 -12.30 -23.44
C ASN A 480 20.97 -12.73 -24.78
N LYS A 481 19.80 -13.37 -24.80
CA LYS A 481 19.02 -13.66 -26.01
C LYS A 481 18.41 -12.38 -26.58
N VAL A 482 17.89 -11.48 -25.75
CA VAL A 482 17.37 -10.14 -26.06
C VAL A 482 18.53 -9.23 -26.44
N ARG A 483 19.72 -9.34 -25.85
CA ARG A 483 20.94 -8.68 -26.34
C ARG A 483 21.40 -9.27 -27.66
N LYS A 484 21.25 -10.58 -27.88
CA LYS A 484 21.51 -11.25 -29.17
C LYS A 484 20.47 -10.88 -30.24
N ILE A 485 19.21 -10.68 -29.86
CA ILE A 485 18.10 -10.20 -30.70
C ILE A 485 18.23 -8.68 -30.93
N GLN A 486 18.67 -7.91 -29.95
CA GLN A 486 19.10 -6.51 -30.09
C GLN A 486 20.42 -6.40 -30.88
N LYS A 487 21.16 -7.50 -31.02
CA LYS A 487 22.28 -7.69 -31.95
C LYS A 487 21.83 -8.27 -33.30
N TYR A 488 20.55 -8.29 -33.65
CA TYR A 488 20.21 -8.41 -35.06
C TYR A 488 20.74 -7.16 -35.78
N PRO A 489 21.58 -7.35 -36.83
CA PRO A 489 22.24 -6.25 -37.49
C PRO A 489 21.18 -5.32 -38.04
N MET A 490 21.45 -4.01 -38.03
CA MET A 490 20.67 -2.94 -38.64
C MET A 490 20.00 -3.31 -39.98
N ARG A 491 20.61 -4.23 -40.73
CA ARG A 491 20.05 -4.88 -41.92
C ARG A 491 18.67 -5.51 -41.72
N PHE A 492 18.35 -6.17 -40.61
CA PHE A 492 17.03 -6.78 -40.38
C PHE A 492 15.94 -5.72 -40.12
N LEU A 493 16.23 -4.69 -39.31
CA LEU A 493 15.32 -3.54 -39.11
C LEU A 493 15.14 -2.73 -40.39
N MET A 494 16.21 -2.58 -41.21
CA MET A 494 16.12 -1.98 -42.53
C MET A 494 15.31 -2.84 -43.52
N LEU A 495 15.45 -4.17 -43.46
CA LEU A 495 14.69 -5.10 -44.29
C LEU A 495 13.21 -5.12 -43.88
N TYR A 496 12.91 -5.09 -42.59
CA TYR A 496 11.54 -5.01 -42.07
C TYR A 496 10.86 -3.69 -42.47
N LYS A 497 11.57 -2.55 -42.36
CA LYS A 497 11.11 -1.26 -42.89
C LYS A 497 10.86 -1.32 -44.41
N LYS A 498 11.77 -1.96 -45.15
CA LYS A 498 11.67 -2.09 -46.62
C LYS A 498 10.51 -3.00 -47.05
N LEU A 499 10.21 -4.04 -46.28
CA LEU A 499 9.18 -5.04 -46.58
C LEU A 499 7.78 -4.63 -46.11
N PHE A 500 7.68 -3.90 -44.99
CA PHE A 500 6.39 -3.66 -44.32
C PHE A 500 6.06 -2.19 -44.07
N GLY A 501 7.00 -1.26 -44.30
CA GLY A 501 6.76 0.19 -44.24
C GLY A 501 6.41 0.75 -42.86
N ASP A 502 6.44 -0.08 -41.81
CA ASP A 502 5.70 0.22 -40.58
C ASP A 502 6.49 1.10 -39.59
N LYS A 503 6.00 2.34 -39.40
CA LYS A 503 6.52 3.32 -38.43
C LYS A 503 6.20 2.93 -36.98
N HIS A 504 5.20 2.06 -36.74
CA HIS A 504 4.72 1.72 -35.40
C HIS A 504 5.79 1.03 -34.54
N LEU A 505 6.62 0.17 -35.13
CA LEU A 505 7.65 -0.56 -34.40
C LEU A 505 8.70 0.39 -33.78
N PHE A 506 9.18 1.37 -34.54
CA PHE A 506 10.13 2.35 -34.03
C PHE A 506 9.51 3.27 -32.97
N SER A 507 8.22 3.61 -33.11
CA SER A 507 7.46 4.36 -32.10
C SER A 507 7.34 3.61 -30.79
N LEU A 508 7.12 2.29 -30.84
CA LEU A 508 7.06 1.44 -29.64
C LEU A 508 8.42 1.38 -28.92
N TYR A 509 9.52 1.21 -29.65
CA TYR A 509 10.86 1.23 -29.07
C TYR A 509 11.22 2.59 -28.46
N LEU A 510 10.85 3.69 -29.13
CA LEU A 510 11.03 5.04 -28.60
C LEU A 510 10.24 5.24 -27.30
N HIS A 511 8.99 4.78 -27.27
CA HIS A 511 8.13 4.85 -26.08
C HIS A 511 8.72 4.05 -24.91
N ASN A 512 9.13 2.80 -25.14
CA ASN A 512 9.73 1.97 -24.11
C ASN A 512 11.06 2.54 -23.58
N GLU A 513 11.87 3.20 -24.40
CA GLU A 513 13.09 3.82 -23.89
C GLU A 513 12.80 5.06 -23.06
N ILE A 514 11.92 5.97 -23.51
CA ILE A 514 11.64 7.20 -22.77
C ILE A 514 10.89 6.89 -21.48
N ILE A 515 9.78 6.15 -21.56
CA ILE A 515 8.95 5.84 -20.39
C ILE A 515 9.60 4.77 -19.51
N GLY A 516 10.18 3.73 -20.10
CA GLY A 516 10.89 2.71 -19.34
C GLY A 516 12.06 3.32 -18.56
N SER A 517 12.81 4.25 -19.17
CA SER A 517 13.88 4.94 -18.43
C SER A 517 13.37 5.78 -17.25
N PHE A 518 12.18 6.38 -17.39
CA PHE A 518 11.54 7.13 -16.31
C PHE A 518 11.10 6.21 -15.16
N ASN A 519 10.44 5.09 -15.47
CA ASN A 519 9.97 4.13 -14.47
C ASN A 519 11.12 3.41 -13.75
N GLU A 520 12.26 3.25 -14.42
CA GLU A 520 13.48 2.62 -13.87
C GLU A 520 14.45 3.64 -13.25
N GLU A 521 14.06 4.93 -13.16
CA GLU A 521 14.89 6.04 -12.66
C GLU A 521 16.28 6.16 -13.31
N ARG A 522 16.42 5.70 -14.56
CA ARG A 522 17.68 5.73 -15.31
C ARG A 522 17.69 6.84 -16.36
N LYS A 523 18.89 7.24 -16.79
CA LYS A 523 19.03 8.15 -17.93
C LYS A 523 18.67 7.42 -19.24
N PRO A 524 17.83 8.00 -20.12
CA PRO A 524 17.51 7.41 -21.40
C PRO A 524 18.73 7.44 -22.33
N ASN A 525 18.82 6.42 -23.17
CA ASN A 525 19.88 6.32 -24.16
C ASN A 525 19.60 7.25 -25.35
N MET A 526 20.24 8.41 -25.36
CA MET A 526 20.06 9.42 -26.41
C MET A 526 20.45 8.91 -27.81
N LEU A 527 21.42 8.00 -27.96
CA LEU A 527 21.79 7.46 -29.28
C LEU A 527 20.64 6.64 -29.88
N LYS A 528 20.00 5.80 -29.06
CA LYS A 528 18.83 5.02 -29.48
C LYS A 528 17.64 5.91 -29.83
N ILE A 529 17.37 6.92 -29.01
CA ILE A 529 16.29 7.89 -29.25
C ILE A 529 16.49 8.61 -30.60
N HIS A 530 17.68 9.15 -30.85
CA HIS A 530 17.98 9.79 -32.14
C HIS A 530 17.83 8.82 -33.30
N PHE A 531 18.27 7.57 -33.11
CA PHE A 531 18.17 6.53 -34.11
C PHE A 531 16.71 6.26 -34.50
N TRP A 532 15.82 6.00 -33.54
CA TRP A 532 14.42 5.68 -33.85
C TRP A 532 13.66 6.87 -34.46
N ILE A 533 13.88 8.09 -33.94
CA ILE A 533 13.29 9.30 -34.50
C ILE A 533 13.72 9.50 -35.95
N ARG A 534 15.01 9.30 -36.27
CA ARG A 534 15.52 9.38 -37.66
C ARG A 534 14.84 8.36 -38.58
N HIS A 535 14.38 7.24 -38.04
CA HIS A 535 13.79 6.16 -38.82
C HIS A 535 12.26 6.20 -38.90
N GLY A 536 11.62 7.22 -38.32
CA GLY A 536 10.19 7.48 -38.45
C GLY A 536 9.35 7.19 -37.21
N ALA A 537 9.97 6.98 -36.05
CA ALA A 537 9.24 6.90 -34.78
C ALA A 537 8.47 8.19 -34.49
N ASP A 538 7.23 8.02 -34.03
CA ASP A 538 6.40 9.11 -33.55
C ASP A 538 6.90 9.60 -32.18
N ALA A 539 7.57 10.75 -32.22
CA ALA A 539 8.03 11.48 -31.04
C ALA A 539 7.05 12.58 -30.61
N ASP A 540 5.93 12.76 -31.31
CA ASP A 540 4.97 13.84 -31.07
C ASP A 540 3.95 13.45 -29.99
N LYS A 541 4.47 13.12 -28.80
CA LYS A 541 3.67 12.77 -27.63
C LYS A 541 3.90 13.79 -26.52
N PHE A 542 2.81 14.37 -26.03
CA PHE A 542 2.82 15.35 -24.93
C PHE A 542 3.50 14.77 -23.68
N GLU A 543 3.22 13.51 -23.37
CA GLU A 543 3.84 12.77 -22.27
C GLU A 543 5.37 12.75 -22.32
N PHE A 544 5.99 12.62 -23.50
CA PHE A 544 7.44 12.63 -23.62
C PHE A 544 8.04 13.99 -23.22
N LEU A 545 7.36 15.09 -23.56
CA LEU A 545 7.77 16.43 -23.14
C LEU A 545 7.66 16.58 -21.62
N VAL A 546 6.57 16.10 -21.02
CA VAL A 546 6.35 16.11 -19.56
C VAL A 546 7.44 15.33 -18.84
N ILE A 547 7.75 14.11 -19.30
CA ILE A 547 8.81 13.27 -18.70
C ILE A 547 10.15 13.99 -18.78
N ALA A 548 10.50 14.57 -19.93
CA ALA A 548 11.76 15.29 -20.08
C ALA A 548 11.87 16.52 -19.15
N ILE A 549 10.75 17.20 -18.87
CA ILE A 549 10.68 18.32 -17.93
C ILE A 549 10.82 17.82 -16.48
N LYS A 550 10.02 16.82 -16.07
CA LYS A 550 10.04 16.28 -14.69
C LYS A 550 11.39 15.68 -14.31
N THR A 551 12.05 15.02 -15.26
CA THR A 551 13.39 14.43 -15.07
C THR A 551 14.54 15.41 -15.28
N LYS A 552 14.24 16.68 -15.57
CA LYS A 552 15.22 17.75 -15.85
C LYS A 552 16.20 17.42 -16.99
N GLN A 553 15.76 16.64 -17.98
CA GLN A 553 16.59 16.20 -19.09
C GLN A 553 16.55 17.17 -20.27
N ILE A 554 17.36 18.24 -20.18
CA ILE A 554 17.42 19.32 -21.17
C ILE A 554 17.73 18.81 -22.59
N SER A 555 18.64 17.84 -22.74
CA SER A 555 19.01 17.30 -24.06
C SER A 555 17.87 16.56 -24.74
N LEU A 556 17.10 15.78 -23.97
CA LEU A 556 15.91 15.09 -24.46
C LEU A 556 14.82 16.10 -24.80
N LEU A 557 14.57 17.07 -23.90
CA LEU A 557 13.59 18.12 -24.13
C LEU A 557 13.88 18.94 -25.40
N LYS A 558 15.15 19.33 -25.63
CA LYS A 558 15.57 20.03 -26.85
C LYS A 558 15.29 19.21 -28.11
N LEU A 559 15.50 17.91 -28.07
CA LEU A 559 15.23 17.02 -29.20
C LEU A 559 13.73 16.92 -29.49
N LEU A 560 12.93 16.70 -28.45
CA LEU A 560 11.47 16.56 -28.56
C LEU A 560 10.80 17.86 -29.01
N LEU A 561 11.21 19.01 -28.48
CA LEU A 561 10.71 20.34 -28.91
C LEU A 561 11.06 20.71 -30.36
N LYS A 562 11.95 19.97 -31.02
CA LYS A 562 12.20 20.10 -32.47
C LYS A 562 11.27 19.25 -33.32
N LYS A 563 10.62 18.23 -32.71
CA LYS A 563 9.88 17.19 -33.43
C LYS A 563 8.40 17.17 -33.11
N SER A 564 8.02 17.60 -31.92
CA SER A 564 6.64 17.64 -31.46
C SER A 564 5.92 18.86 -32.01
N THR A 565 4.63 18.72 -32.34
CA THR A 565 3.69 19.81 -32.61
C THR A 565 2.90 20.22 -31.36
N LYS A 566 2.92 19.36 -30.32
CA LYS A 566 2.17 19.51 -29.05
C LYS A 566 2.83 20.43 -28.00
N TYR A 567 3.91 21.13 -28.34
CA TYR A 567 4.59 22.00 -27.37
C TYR A 567 3.85 23.31 -27.08
N ASN A 568 2.80 23.65 -27.86
CA ASN A 568 2.03 24.87 -27.67
C ASN A 568 1.05 24.81 -26.48
N ASP A 569 0.95 23.68 -25.79
CA ASP A 569 0.08 23.54 -24.63
C ASP A 569 0.69 24.26 -23.40
N PRO A 570 -0.04 25.22 -22.77
CA PRO A 570 0.44 25.95 -21.60
C PRO A 570 0.79 25.06 -20.40
N ALA A 571 0.23 23.86 -20.29
CA ALA A 571 0.52 22.92 -19.21
C ALA A 571 2.02 22.57 -19.12
N LEU A 572 2.78 22.64 -20.23
CA LEU A 572 4.23 22.45 -20.18
C LEU A 572 4.93 23.55 -19.38
N MET A 573 4.47 24.79 -19.50
CA MET A 573 5.00 25.92 -18.72
C MET A 573 4.59 25.80 -17.24
N GLU A 574 3.39 25.31 -16.97
CA GLU A 574 2.89 25.06 -15.61
C GLU A 574 3.72 24.01 -14.88
N ILE A 575 3.96 22.88 -15.54
CA ILE A 575 4.78 21.78 -15.01
C ILE A 575 6.23 22.26 -14.83
N ALA A 576 6.80 22.99 -15.79
CA ALA A 576 8.15 23.53 -15.69
C ALA A 576 8.30 24.52 -14.52
N ALA A 577 7.30 25.37 -14.30
CA ALA A 577 7.28 26.30 -13.16
C ALA A 577 7.20 25.56 -11.82
N THR A 578 6.46 24.45 -11.74
CA THR A 578 6.39 23.58 -10.56
C THR A 578 7.71 22.84 -10.30
N VAL A 579 8.36 22.32 -11.35
CA VAL A 579 9.65 21.63 -11.24
C VAL A 579 10.77 22.57 -10.78
N GLY A 580 10.63 23.87 -11.05
CA GLY A 580 11.51 24.91 -10.51
C GLY A 580 12.85 25.06 -11.25
N ASP A 581 13.01 24.48 -12.44
CA ASP A 581 14.23 24.58 -13.25
C ASP A 581 14.16 25.75 -14.23
N ILE A 582 14.99 26.77 -14.01
CA ILE A 582 14.99 28.00 -14.80
C ILE A 582 15.44 27.78 -16.25
N ASP A 583 16.33 26.82 -16.51
CA ASP A 583 16.86 26.58 -17.86
C ASP A 583 15.82 25.90 -18.74
N ILE A 584 14.99 25.04 -18.14
CA ILE A 584 13.81 24.48 -18.80
C ILE A 584 12.81 25.58 -19.14
N VAL A 585 12.47 26.46 -18.18
CA VAL A 585 11.55 27.58 -18.41
C VAL A 585 12.07 28.50 -19.53
N LYS A 586 13.35 28.87 -19.50
CA LYS A 586 13.98 29.67 -20.57
C LYS A 586 13.92 28.96 -21.93
N LEU A 587 14.12 27.64 -21.97
CA LEU A 587 14.03 26.85 -23.19
C LEU A 587 12.61 26.84 -23.77
N LEU A 588 11.59 26.65 -22.93
CA LEU A 588 10.19 26.69 -23.35
C LEU A 588 9.79 28.09 -23.84
N LEU A 589 10.22 29.14 -23.16
CA LEU A 589 9.99 30.53 -23.60
C LEU A 589 10.66 30.83 -24.94
N LYS A 590 11.88 30.33 -25.16
CA LYS A 590 12.55 30.42 -26.47
C LYS A 590 11.75 29.74 -27.58
N LYS A 591 11.00 28.69 -27.24
CA LYS A 591 10.07 27.99 -28.14
C LYS A 591 8.68 28.60 -28.21
N LYS A 592 8.48 29.77 -27.58
CA LYS A 592 7.19 30.50 -27.56
C LYS A 592 6.03 29.68 -26.98
N VAL A 593 6.32 28.76 -26.06
CA VAL A 593 5.28 28.05 -25.31
C VAL A 593 4.45 29.08 -24.53
N PRO A 594 3.11 29.05 -24.58
CA PRO A 594 2.27 30.01 -23.88
C PRO A 594 2.50 30.02 -22.37
N ILE A 595 2.45 31.22 -21.78
CA ILE A 595 2.54 31.40 -20.33
C ILE A 595 1.13 31.48 -19.78
N SER A 596 0.73 30.53 -18.92
CA SER A 596 -0.55 30.58 -18.22
C SER A 596 -0.45 31.28 -16.88
N ILE A 597 -1.60 31.73 -16.37
CA ILE A 597 -1.75 32.26 -15.01
C ILE A 597 -1.32 31.20 -13.98
N VAL A 598 -1.61 29.93 -14.23
CA VAL A 598 -1.24 28.81 -13.35
C VAL A 598 0.28 28.68 -13.24
N ALA A 599 1.03 28.82 -14.34
CA ALA A 599 2.50 28.79 -14.29
C ALA A 599 3.08 29.91 -13.42
N VAL A 600 2.50 31.12 -13.50
CA VAL A 600 2.90 32.25 -12.65
C VAL A 600 2.57 31.95 -11.19
N LYS A 601 1.37 31.46 -10.88
CA LYS A 601 0.96 31.06 -9.52
C LYS A 601 1.88 29.98 -8.94
N ASN A 602 2.22 28.95 -9.71
CA ASN A 602 3.13 27.88 -9.28
C ASN A 602 4.51 28.44 -8.91
N SER A 603 5.04 29.41 -9.67
CA SER A 603 6.34 30.02 -9.32
C SER A 603 6.32 30.80 -7.99
N ILE A 604 5.16 31.33 -7.58
CA ILE A 604 4.95 31.97 -6.27
C ILE A 604 4.89 30.89 -5.18
N LEU A 605 4.08 29.85 -5.37
CA LEU A 605 3.94 28.74 -4.41
C LEU A 605 5.26 28.02 -4.15
N GLN A 606 6.08 27.84 -5.18
CA GLN A 606 7.39 27.18 -5.08
C GLN A 606 8.50 28.12 -4.57
N GLY A 607 8.20 29.37 -4.24
CA GLY A 607 9.23 30.29 -3.74
C GLY A 607 10.29 30.71 -4.78
N ASN A 608 10.03 30.55 -6.08
CA ASN A 608 11.05 30.74 -7.12
C ASN A 608 10.95 32.12 -7.79
N ALA A 609 11.50 33.14 -7.11
CA ALA A 609 11.51 34.53 -7.59
C ALA A 609 12.16 34.70 -8.98
N LYS A 610 13.16 33.89 -9.32
CA LYS A 610 13.84 33.96 -10.63
C LYS A 610 12.91 33.53 -11.77
N ILE A 611 12.17 32.43 -11.59
CA ILE A 611 11.17 31.97 -12.56
C ILE A 611 10.03 32.98 -12.66
N LEU A 612 9.49 33.42 -11.52
CA LEU A 612 8.42 34.43 -11.48
C LEU A 612 8.79 35.68 -12.28
N LYS A 613 9.99 36.22 -12.05
CA LYS A 613 10.53 37.37 -12.77
C LYS A 613 10.58 37.14 -14.26
N VAL A 614 11.05 35.97 -14.70
CA VAL A 614 11.16 35.63 -16.12
C VAL A 614 9.77 35.50 -16.76
N LEU A 615 8.82 34.84 -16.09
CA LEU A 615 7.46 34.64 -16.60
C LEU A 615 6.69 35.96 -16.70
N LEU A 616 6.67 36.78 -15.64
CA LEU A 616 6.04 38.10 -15.68
C LEU A 616 6.73 39.01 -16.70
N ASN A 617 8.05 38.90 -16.88
CA ASN A 617 8.76 39.67 -17.89
C ASN A 617 8.39 39.35 -19.33
N LYS A 618 7.89 38.13 -19.58
CA LYS A 618 7.51 37.67 -20.91
C LYS A 618 5.98 37.57 -21.09
N SER A 619 5.19 37.96 -20.09
CA SER A 619 3.73 37.95 -20.15
C SER A 619 3.13 39.35 -19.97
N LYS A 620 1.84 39.49 -20.31
CA LYS A 620 1.02 40.67 -20.04
C LYS A 620 0.15 40.50 -18.77
N ILE A 621 0.48 39.51 -17.93
CA ILE A 621 -0.32 39.16 -16.76
C ILE A 621 -0.13 40.26 -15.69
N ASP A 622 -1.24 40.86 -15.26
CA ASP A 622 -1.25 41.84 -14.16
C ASP A 622 -1.17 41.10 -12.81
N PRO A 623 -0.14 41.34 -11.98
CA PRO A 623 -0.02 40.74 -10.65
C PRO A 623 -1.26 40.90 -9.76
N ASN A 624 -2.02 41.99 -9.91
CA ASN A 624 -3.21 42.25 -9.08
C ASN A 624 -4.39 41.33 -9.43
N THR A 625 -4.36 40.67 -10.59
CA THR A 625 -5.39 39.68 -10.99
C THR A 625 -5.10 38.27 -10.48
N LEU A 626 -3.91 38.05 -9.91
CA LEU A 626 -3.49 36.75 -9.43
C LEU A 626 -4.11 36.47 -8.06
N VAL A 627 -5.16 35.65 -8.04
CA VAL A 627 -5.84 35.21 -6.82
C VAL A 627 -5.81 33.69 -6.72
N PHE A 628 -5.35 33.16 -5.58
CA PHE A 628 -5.40 31.75 -5.24
C PHE A 628 -6.81 31.43 -4.72
N ARG A 629 -7.51 30.54 -5.43
CA ARG A 629 -8.89 30.15 -5.11
C ARG A 629 -8.98 28.67 -4.85
N ASN A 630 -9.83 28.29 -3.90
CA ASN A 630 -10.34 26.93 -3.78
C ASN A 630 -11.87 27.02 -3.78
N GLU A 631 -12.51 26.58 -4.85
CA GLU A 631 -13.97 26.59 -5.02
C GLU A 631 -14.60 25.20 -4.78
N GLU A 632 -13.80 24.13 -4.81
CA GLU A 632 -14.25 22.73 -4.77
C GLU A 632 -14.01 22.03 -3.41
N GLY A 633 -13.39 22.73 -2.45
CA GLY A 633 -13.07 22.21 -1.12
C GLY A 633 -14.13 22.50 -0.06
N ALA A 634 -14.06 21.78 1.07
CA ALA A 634 -14.93 22.00 2.24
C ALA A 634 -14.83 23.40 2.88
N THR A 635 -13.78 24.16 2.53
CA THR A 635 -13.55 25.54 2.99
C THR A 635 -13.15 26.42 1.80
N PRO A 636 -14.10 27.13 1.16
CA PRO A 636 -13.79 27.99 0.03
C PRO A 636 -12.99 29.21 0.50
N TYR A 637 -12.02 29.65 -0.31
CA TYR A 637 -11.19 30.82 0.00
C TYR A 637 -10.65 31.53 -1.23
N GLU A 638 -10.32 32.82 -1.03
CA GLU A 638 -9.62 33.66 -1.99
C GLU A 638 -8.45 34.38 -1.31
N VAL A 639 -7.23 34.13 -1.79
CA VAL A 639 -5.99 34.74 -1.29
C VAL A 639 -5.29 35.45 -2.45
N PRO A 640 -5.14 36.79 -2.42
CA PRO A 640 -4.37 37.48 -3.44
C PRO A 640 -2.90 37.06 -3.45
N ALA A 641 -2.25 37.16 -4.61
CA ALA A 641 -0.87 36.71 -4.77
C ALA A 641 0.13 37.45 -3.88
N ILE A 642 -0.14 38.72 -3.57
CA ILE A 642 0.72 39.50 -2.67
C ILE A 642 0.66 38.96 -1.23
N HIS A 643 -0.50 38.50 -0.75
CA HIS A 643 -0.65 37.84 0.55
C HIS A 643 0.00 36.46 0.55
N GLN A 644 -0.22 35.66 -0.50
CA GLN A 644 0.42 34.34 -0.61
C GLN A 644 1.95 34.45 -0.65
N ALA A 645 2.48 35.43 -1.38
CA ALA A 645 3.90 35.74 -1.41
C ALA A 645 4.42 36.18 -0.03
N ALA A 646 3.65 37.00 0.69
CA ALA A 646 4.01 37.46 2.03
C ALA A 646 4.10 36.31 3.02
N PHE A 647 3.14 35.37 2.96
CA PHE A 647 3.13 34.16 3.77
C PHE A 647 4.27 33.19 3.42
N SER A 648 4.68 33.13 2.14
CA SER A 648 5.79 32.26 1.72
C SER A 648 7.15 32.65 2.32
N GLY A 649 7.28 33.88 2.86
CA GLY A 649 8.48 34.35 3.54
C GLY A 649 9.66 34.69 2.61
N ASN A 650 9.46 34.80 1.29
CA ASN A 650 10.50 35.15 0.32
C ASN A 650 10.39 36.61 -0.13
N ALA A 651 11.27 37.48 0.37
CA ALA A 651 11.23 38.91 0.07
C ALA A 651 11.43 39.24 -1.42
N GLU A 652 12.19 38.42 -2.16
CA GLU A 652 12.43 38.64 -3.59
C GLU A 652 11.16 38.45 -4.44
N ILE A 653 10.23 37.58 -4.03
CA ILE A 653 8.94 37.45 -4.70
C ILE A 653 8.14 38.74 -4.57
N ILE A 654 8.07 39.31 -3.37
CA ILE A 654 7.38 40.59 -3.12
C ILE A 654 8.00 41.70 -3.98
N LYS A 655 9.33 41.82 -4.01
CA LYS A 655 10.02 42.80 -4.88
C LYS A 655 9.64 42.65 -6.35
N VAL A 656 9.56 41.41 -6.86
CA VAL A 656 9.17 41.13 -8.25
C VAL A 656 7.72 41.53 -8.53
N LEU A 657 6.78 41.21 -7.63
CA LEU A 657 5.36 41.57 -7.76
C LEU A 657 5.16 43.10 -7.71
N LEU A 658 5.78 43.78 -6.74
CA LEU A 658 5.69 45.23 -6.57
C LEU A 658 6.30 45.98 -7.75
N LYS A 659 7.45 45.53 -8.27
CA LYS A 659 8.06 46.11 -9.49
C LYS A 659 7.15 46.01 -10.72
N ARG A 660 6.17 45.09 -10.70
CA ARG A 660 5.15 44.91 -11.74
C ARG A 660 3.80 45.55 -11.40
N GLY A 661 3.75 46.41 -10.38
CA GLY A 661 2.54 47.14 -9.99
C GLY A 661 1.57 46.32 -9.13
N GLY A 662 2.02 45.22 -8.52
CA GLY A 662 1.21 44.33 -7.67
C GLY A 662 0.93 44.88 -6.27
N ASN A 663 0.59 46.16 -6.12
CA ASN A 663 0.38 46.81 -4.83
C ASN A 663 -1.09 47.10 -4.48
N LYS A 664 -2.03 46.96 -5.43
CA LYS A 664 -3.42 47.38 -5.23
C LYS A 664 -4.13 46.60 -4.12
N LEU A 665 -3.78 45.34 -3.95
CA LEU A 665 -4.44 44.43 -3.00
C LEU A 665 -3.70 44.32 -1.66
N ILE A 666 -2.68 45.13 -1.37
CA ILE A 666 -1.91 45.00 -0.11
C ILE A 666 -2.81 45.13 1.13
N ASN A 667 -3.76 46.07 1.08
CA ASN A 667 -4.67 46.38 2.19
C ASN A 667 -5.98 45.58 2.13
N ASP A 668 -6.24 44.86 1.03
CA ASP A 668 -7.41 44.00 0.91
C ASP A 668 -7.31 42.83 1.89
N VAL A 669 -8.45 42.37 2.38
CA VAL A 669 -8.50 41.26 3.33
C VAL A 669 -8.72 39.94 2.61
N VAL A 670 -8.06 38.89 3.11
CA VAL A 670 -8.30 37.51 2.69
C VAL A 670 -9.74 37.09 3.02
N LYS A 671 -10.40 36.40 2.07
CA LYS A 671 -11.81 35.98 2.19
C LYS A 671 -11.94 34.46 2.26
N GLY A 672 -12.98 33.99 2.95
CA GLY A 672 -13.37 32.58 3.03
C GLY A 672 -12.88 31.85 4.27
N SER A 673 -13.16 30.55 4.38
CA SER A 673 -13.01 29.78 5.61
C SER A 673 -11.60 29.23 5.83
N ILE A 674 -10.59 30.10 5.84
CA ILE A 674 -9.19 29.74 6.08
C ILE A 674 -8.59 30.44 7.29
N SER A 675 -7.52 29.85 7.84
CA SER A 675 -6.63 30.55 8.75
C SER A 675 -5.97 31.69 7.98
N GLY A 676 -6.55 32.88 8.09
CA GLY A 676 -6.14 34.04 7.31
C GLY A 676 -7.23 35.06 7.16
N GLU A 677 -8.48 34.61 7.28
CA GLU A 677 -9.64 35.41 6.95
C GLU A 677 -9.67 36.73 7.71
N GLY A 678 -9.83 37.82 6.97
CA GLY A 678 -9.84 39.18 7.51
C GLY A 678 -8.47 39.84 7.63
N ASP A 679 -7.38 39.16 7.31
CA ASP A 679 -6.03 39.75 7.36
C ASP A 679 -5.65 40.40 6.03
N ASN A 680 -4.99 41.56 6.12
CA ASN A 680 -4.28 42.18 5.01
C ASN A 680 -2.88 41.55 4.84
N ALA A 681 -2.15 41.91 3.78
CA ALA A 681 -0.86 41.26 3.45
C ALA A 681 0.19 41.40 4.58
N LEU A 682 0.15 42.51 5.32
CA LEU A 682 1.06 42.78 6.43
C LEU A 682 0.83 41.82 7.60
N ILE A 683 -0.42 41.69 8.10
CA ILE A 683 -0.74 40.74 9.18
C ILE A 683 -0.53 39.30 8.69
N PHE A 684 -0.88 39.03 7.42
CA PHE A 684 -0.71 37.72 6.81
C PHE A 684 0.76 37.27 6.73
N THR A 685 1.72 38.21 6.62
CA THR A 685 3.17 37.95 6.68
C THR A 685 3.59 37.28 7.98
N LEU A 686 2.95 37.65 9.10
CA LEU A 686 3.32 37.16 10.42
C LEU A 686 2.60 35.85 10.82
N ARG A 687 1.69 35.35 9.97
CA ARG A 687 0.94 34.14 10.29
C ARG A 687 1.81 32.90 10.28
N GLY A 688 1.55 32.01 11.25
CA GLY A 688 2.27 30.74 11.39
C GLY A 688 3.71 30.89 11.89
N LEU A 689 4.17 32.11 12.18
CA LEU A 689 5.45 32.36 12.81
C LEU A 689 5.36 32.16 14.32
N SER A 690 6.39 31.57 14.90
CA SER A 690 6.55 31.43 16.35
C SER A 690 8.03 31.26 16.68
N LEU A 691 8.43 31.64 17.90
CA LEU A 691 9.82 31.53 18.35
C LEU A 691 10.38 30.11 18.20
N GLU A 692 9.55 29.09 18.45
CA GLU A 692 9.99 27.69 18.59
C GLU A 692 9.94 26.88 17.30
N ARG A 693 8.99 27.15 16.40
CA ARG A 693 8.76 26.29 15.21
C ARG A 693 9.05 26.97 13.88
N ASN A 694 8.90 28.28 13.79
CA ASN A 694 9.14 29.04 12.56
C ASN A 694 9.42 30.51 12.92
N PRO A 695 10.62 30.82 13.45
CA PRO A 695 10.91 32.17 13.93
C PRO A 695 10.95 33.17 12.78
N PRO A 696 10.57 34.45 13.03
CA PRO A 696 10.70 35.50 12.03
C PRO A 696 12.16 35.62 11.56
N THR A 697 12.34 35.91 10.28
CA THR A 697 13.65 36.03 9.64
C THR A 697 13.93 37.46 9.19
N ALA A 698 15.13 37.70 8.66
CA ALA A 698 15.45 38.95 7.98
C ALA A 698 14.49 39.25 6.83
N ASP A 699 14.09 38.23 6.07
CA ASP A 699 13.13 38.36 4.98
C ASP A 699 11.73 38.71 5.50
N THR A 700 11.31 38.22 6.67
CA THR A 700 10.04 38.64 7.30
C THR A 700 10.00 40.16 7.53
N LEU A 701 11.07 40.71 8.12
CA LEU A 701 11.18 42.15 8.34
C LEU A 701 11.24 42.92 7.02
N GLU A 702 11.99 42.42 6.05
CA GLU A 702 12.11 43.04 4.73
C GLU A 702 10.78 43.05 3.97
N ILE A 703 9.99 41.97 4.04
CA ILE A 703 8.63 41.92 3.46
C ILE A 703 7.74 43.01 4.08
N ILE A 704 7.76 43.17 5.40
CA ILE A 704 6.98 44.22 6.08
C ILE A 704 7.40 45.61 5.59
N ARG A 705 8.70 45.86 5.44
CA ARG A 705 9.22 47.13 4.91
C ARG A 705 8.77 47.37 3.47
N LEU A 706 8.87 46.36 2.62
CA LEU A 706 8.48 46.44 1.22
C LEU A 706 6.97 46.69 1.06
N LEU A 707 6.14 45.99 1.84
CA LEU A 707 4.70 46.17 1.82
C LEU A 707 4.30 47.55 2.37
N HIS A 708 4.92 48.00 3.47
CA HIS A 708 4.70 49.35 4.01
C HIS A 708 5.08 50.43 2.99
N GLY A 709 6.28 50.35 2.40
CA GLY A 709 6.75 51.30 1.40
C GLY A 709 5.92 51.32 0.11
N ALA A 710 5.14 50.26 -0.15
CA ALA A 710 4.20 50.18 -1.27
C ALA A 710 2.77 50.64 -0.93
N GLY A 711 2.54 51.20 0.26
CA GLY A 711 1.25 51.74 0.70
C GLY A 711 0.46 50.83 1.64
N GLY A 712 1.10 49.83 2.25
CA GLY A 712 0.48 48.96 3.24
C GLY A 712 0.20 49.68 4.57
N ASP A 713 -1.01 49.54 5.08
CA ASP A 713 -1.45 50.16 6.33
C ASP A 713 -0.94 49.38 7.55
N LEU A 714 0.05 49.95 8.26
CA LEU A 714 0.60 49.40 9.50
C LEU A 714 -0.37 49.50 10.68
N HIS A 715 -1.37 50.39 10.61
CA HIS A 715 -2.39 50.58 11.65
C HIS A 715 -3.62 49.70 11.45
N PHE A 716 -3.65 48.91 10.37
CA PHE A 716 -4.74 48.02 10.05
C PHE A 716 -5.06 47.06 11.20
N ARG A 717 -6.36 46.86 11.44
CA ARG A 717 -6.90 45.90 12.40
C ARG A 717 -7.78 44.90 11.67
N ASN A 718 -7.50 43.62 11.82
CA ASN A 718 -8.35 42.59 11.23
C ASN A 718 -9.70 42.46 11.96
N LYS A 719 -10.60 41.63 11.44
CA LYS A 719 -11.94 41.37 12.01
C LYS A 719 -11.95 40.86 13.46
N ASN A 720 -10.83 40.36 13.95
CA ASN A 720 -10.64 39.89 15.33
C ASN A 720 -9.93 40.95 16.20
N TYR A 721 -9.86 42.20 15.73
CA TYR A 721 -9.18 43.33 16.37
C TYR A 721 -7.67 43.13 16.58
N TYR A 722 -7.04 42.17 15.89
CA TYR A 722 -5.58 42.04 15.91
C TYR A 722 -4.95 43.12 15.04
N ASN A 723 -3.92 43.77 15.57
CA ASN A 723 -3.05 44.69 14.85
C ASN A 723 -1.65 44.08 14.68
N LEU A 724 -0.86 44.63 13.76
CA LEU A 724 0.45 44.10 13.39
C LEU A 724 1.43 44.03 14.58
N LYS A 725 1.33 45.00 15.50
CA LYS A 725 2.17 45.08 16.71
C LYS A 725 1.83 44.02 17.74
N ALA A 726 0.54 43.74 17.95
CA ALA A 726 0.06 42.71 18.85
C ALA A 726 0.50 41.32 18.38
N VAL A 727 0.53 41.09 17.06
CA VAL A 727 1.04 39.85 16.48
C VAL A 727 2.57 39.79 16.60
N SER A 728 3.30 40.86 16.25
CA SER A 728 4.77 40.87 16.30
C SER A 728 5.34 40.71 17.71
N SER A 729 4.70 41.29 18.72
CA SER A 729 5.15 41.24 20.12
C SER A 729 5.12 39.82 20.71
N ARG A 730 4.37 38.89 20.09
CA ARG A 730 4.27 37.48 20.52
C ARG A 730 5.33 36.58 19.87
N LEU A 731 6.04 37.06 18.85
CA LEU A 731 6.95 36.22 18.06
C LEU A 731 8.30 35.96 18.73
N GLY A 732 8.73 36.85 19.64
CA GLY A 732 10.04 36.77 20.31
C GLY A 732 11.24 36.84 19.35
N GLY A 733 12.46 36.69 19.89
CA GLY A 733 13.69 36.62 19.11
C GLY A 733 14.16 37.95 18.47
N PRO A 734 15.36 37.98 17.86
CA PRO A 734 15.98 39.20 17.36
C PRO A 734 15.16 39.88 16.25
N PHE A 735 14.62 39.11 15.30
CA PHE A 735 13.81 39.68 14.22
C PHE A 735 12.40 40.08 14.68
N GLY A 736 11.79 39.38 15.64
CA GLY A 736 10.52 39.81 16.24
C GLY A 736 10.67 41.15 16.98
N ALA A 737 11.80 41.34 17.68
CA ALA A 737 12.15 42.61 18.30
C ALA A 737 12.38 43.72 17.25
N LEU A 738 13.10 43.43 16.16
CA LEU A 738 13.34 44.40 15.09
C LEU A 738 12.05 44.79 14.35
N ILE A 739 11.14 43.85 14.12
CA ILE A 739 9.81 44.13 13.56
C ILE A 739 9.05 45.04 14.51
N THR A 740 8.96 44.68 15.79
CA THR A 740 8.24 45.49 16.79
C THR A 740 8.82 46.90 16.91
N LYS A 741 10.16 47.02 16.90
CA LYS A 741 10.86 48.31 16.87
C LYS A 741 10.47 49.13 15.64
N TYR A 742 10.53 48.54 14.44
CA TYR A 742 10.16 49.21 13.20
C TYR A 742 8.70 49.71 13.23
N LEU A 743 7.77 48.95 13.81
CA LEU A 743 6.37 49.37 13.95
C LEU A 743 6.22 50.57 14.89
N ILE A 744 6.93 50.58 16.02
CA ILE A 744 6.92 51.69 16.98
C ILE A 744 7.48 52.96 16.35
N GLU A 745 8.60 52.86 15.63
CA GLU A 745 9.24 53.98 14.92
C GLU A 745 8.32 54.59 13.85
N ASN A 746 7.43 53.79 13.27
CA ASN A 746 6.43 54.23 12.30
C ASN A 746 5.06 54.52 12.95
N GLY A 747 5.03 54.80 14.26
CA GLY A 747 3.86 55.34 14.95
C GLY A 747 2.79 54.32 15.37
N VAL A 748 3.02 53.01 15.21
CA VAL A 748 2.05 51.98 15.60
C VAL A 748 1.98 51.87 17.13
N LYS A 749 0.85 52.35 17.67
CA LYS A 749 0.53 52.27 19.11
C LYS A 749 -0.05 50.89 19.46
N ASN A 750 -0.01 50.53 20.75
CA ASN A 750 -0.56 49.26 21.25
C ASN A 750 -2.06 49.14 20.96
#